data_AF-A0A2M7MCJ1-F1
#
_entry.id   AF-A0A2M7MCJ1-F1
#
_cell.length_a   1.000
_cell.length_b   1.000
_cell.length_c   1.000
_cell.angle_alpha   90.00
_cell.angle_beta   90.00
_cell.angle_gamma   90.00
#
_symmetry.space_group_name_H-M   'P 1'
#
loop_
_entity.id
_entity.type
_entity.pdbx_description
1 polymer ?
#
loop_
_entity_poly.entity_id
_entity_poly.type
_entity_poly.pdbx_seq_one_letter_code
_entity_poly.pdbx_strand_id
1 'polypeptide(L)'
;MGARTPKGVLLVGPAGTGKCVVGDTLITTNKGLIEIEDIPKYYYVDSKSNKVYGSSLASFNIEKTSSEKNIASHWFNLGEQKTVKLDLTQGFSIEGTPEHPVVVMTEYGKLEFKKLKDIQLDDNIVIQYGRNLFGNSDLIDKETAYLMGLLTGDGNLSHSSRVGLTSVDEEIINFFKKYVAKNFPKAKVSQNGQSYLVANWSFKKHLYELGMSYLLSFDKTVPSTVLQSPKEIQVSFLKGLFDADASIGKSRAEFEYTTVSSKMARQVQMILLNLGVIASLSQKGKVENGYKRPVYRIVITGQGLLDFGKTVGFGLTRKSLLLREHTYGRTKVNTNIDIIPGIAECVVESWKVISAKKLSNEDLSKTIDKVRRRSRVSRQTLKEYVEFSLKLDIDVPDVSYFQDLLNNNLFFVKVAEKSFSSANVYDFTVPGTHSFLGNGLINHNTLLARAVAGEAGVQFLSIAGSEFMEMLVGVGASRVRDLFTTAKKLSPAIIFIDEIDAIGRARGRANMGGHDEREQTLNQILVEMDGFSQNDNVIVVAATNRGDMLDPALVRPGRFDRRVMVALPDLIEREFIIKIHAKNKPFVKDLNWATVAKRTVGFSGADIENMLNEAAISVAREKREEITQEDIEEAALKVK
;
A
#
# COMPACT_ATOMS: atom_id res chain seq x y z
N MET A 1 24.28 24.09 31.54
CA MET A 1 24.01 22.93 32.41
C MET A 1 24.90 21.79 31.95
N GLY A 2 25.91 21.37 32.72
CA GLY A 2 26.93 20.38 32.34
C GLY A 2 26.44 18.93 32.16
N ALA A 3 25.26 18.73 31.57
CA ALA A 3 24.71 17.42 31.25
C ALA A 3 25.39 16.88 29.99
N ARG A 4 25.97 15.68 30.07
CA ARG A 4 26.53 14.95 28.92
C ARG A 4 25.38 14.33 28.12
N THR A 5 25.29 14.65 26.83
CA THR A 5 24.38 13.99 25.89
C THR A 5 24.82 12.53 25.73
N PRO A 6 23.92 11.55 25.90
CA PRO A 6 24.28 10.14 25.74
C PRO A 6 24.66 9.86 24.29
N LYS A 7 25.76 9.13 24.10
CA LYS A 7 26.32 8.83 22.77
C LYS A 7 25.69 7.58 22.14
N GLY A 8 25.21 6.64 22.97
CA GLY A 8 24.61 5.40 22.52
C GLY A 8 23.38 5.01 23.36
N VAL A 9 22.30 4.66 22.67
CA VAL A 9 21.07 4.12 23.27
C VAL A 9 20.89 2.68 22.82
N LEU A 10 20.81 1.74 23.76
CA LEU A 10 20.46 0.35 23.49
C LEU A 10 18.98 0.14 23.84
N LEU A 11 18.17 -0.18 22.84
CA LEU A 11 16.82 -0.70 22.95
C LEU A 11 16.91 -2.21 23.16
N VAL A 12 16.44 -2.69 24.31
CA VAL A 12 16.41 -4.13 24.61
C VAL A 12 14.95 -4.57 24.71
N GLY A 13 14.51 -5.42 23.78
CA GLY A 13 13.13 -5.89 23.67
C GLY A 13 12.89 -6.69 22.38
N PRO A 14 11.77 -7.43 22.26
CA PRO A 14 11.46 -8.31 21.11
C PRO A 14 11.40 -7.56 19.75
N ALA A 15 11.84 -8.24 18.67
CA ALA A 15 12.14 -7.67 17.35
C ALA A 15 10.97 -6.99 16.62
N GLY A 16 11.27 -5.92 15.89
CA GLY A 16 10.34 -5.04 15.15
C GLY A 16 10.59 -4.98 13.63
N THR A 17 10.68 -6.14 12.99
CA THR A 17 10.45 -6.50 11.57
C THR A 17 10.16 -5.39 10.53
N GLY A 18 10.97 -5.33 9.47
CA GLY A 18 10.74 -4.51 8.27
C GLY A 18 9.39 -4.76 7.60
N LYS A 19 8.63 -3.69 7.38
CA LYS A 19 7.31 -3.69 6.72
C LYS A 19 7.53 -3.28 5.27
N CYS A 20 7.31 -4.16 4.31
CA CYS A 20 7.72 -3.92 2.92
C CYS A 20 6.69 -4.44 1.92
N VAL A 21 6.69 -3.88 0.70
CA VAL A 21 5.83 -4.27 -0.43
C VAL A 21 6.68 -4.71 -1.63
N VAL A 22 6.11 -5.49 -2.55
CA VAL A 22 6.83 -5.98 -3.74
C VAL A 22 7.09 -4.91 -4.80
N GLY A 23 8.10 -5.14 -5.65
CA GLY A 23 8.59 -4.18 -6.65
C GLY A 23 7.56 -3.65 -7.65
N ASP A 24 6.61 -4.48 -8.08
CA ASP A 24 5.56 -4.10 -9.05
C ASP A 24 4.41 -3.29 -8.44
N THR A 25 4.51 -2.94 -7.14
CA THR A 25 3.53 -2.08 -6.46
C THR A 25 3.56 -0.68 -7.08
N LEU A 26 2.45 -0.26 -7.68
CA LEU A 26 2.28 1.06 -8.28
C LEU A 26 2.02 2.12 -7.20
N ILE A 27 2.95 3.04 -7.06
CA ILE A 27 2.93 4.13 -6.09
C ILE A 27 2.42 5.40 -6.75
N THR A 28 1.54 6.10 -6.06
CA THR A 28 0.98 7.38 -6.53
C THR A 28 1.87 8.53 -6.08
N THR A 29 2.62 9.10 -7.02
CA THR A 29 3.63 10.14 -6.79
C THR A 29 3.29 11.47 -7.49
N ASN A 30 4.00 12.54 -7.15
CA ASN A 30 3.96 13.81 -7.88
C ASN A 30 4.53 13.75 -9.31
N LYS A 31 5.17 12.63 -9.71
CA LYS A 31 5.56 12.36 -11.09
C LYS A 31 4.62 11.34 -11.76
N GLY A 32 3.48 11.03 -11.17
CA GLY A 32 2.52 10.06 -11.70
C GLY A 32 2.63 8.68 -11.05
N LEU A 33 2.16 7.66 -11.75
CA LEU A 33 2.18 6.27 -11.27
C LEU A 33 3.52 5.63 -11.59
N ILE A 34 4.23 5.19 -10.55
CA ILE A 34 5.58 4.61 -10.66
C ILE A 34 5.63 3.33 -9.84
N GLU A 35 6.17 2.26 -10.41
CA GLU A 35 6.45 1.02 -9.67
C GLU A 35 7.50 1.28 -8.59
N ILE A 36 7.32 0.76 -7.38
CA ILE A 36 8.20 1.10 -6.25
C ILE A 36 9.66 0.75 -6.54
N GLU A 37 9.93 -0.31 -7.30
CA GLU A 37 11.28 -0.69 -7.73
C GLU A 37 11.94 0.34 -8.67
N ASP A 38 11.13 1.11 -9.39
CA ASP A 38 11.55 2.04 -10.43
C ASP A 38 11.74 3.46 -9.92
N ILE A 39 11.52 3.72 -8.63
CA ILE A 39 11.69 5.03 -8.01
C ILE A 39 13.06 5.66 -8.30
N PRO A 40 14.20 4.93 -8.23
CA PRO A 40 15.51 5.48 -8.58
C PRO A 40 15.66 5.93 -10.05
N LYS A 41 14.79 5.46 -10.96
CA LYS A 41 14.79 5.92 -12.37
C LYS A 41 14.22 7.34 -12.50
N TYR A 42 13.37 7.76 -11.56
CA TYR A 42 12.62 9.01 -11.63
C TYR A 42 13.02 10.02 -10.56
N TYR A 43 13.53 9.56 -9.43
CA TYR A 43 13.96 10.40 -8.32
C TYR A 43 15.42 10.14 -7.99
N TYR A 44 16.11 11.19 -7.58
CA TYR A 44 17.44 11.02 -7.02
C TYR A 44 17.31 10.32 -5.66
N VAL A 45 17.88 9.13 -5.57
CA VAL A 45 18.03 8.36 -4.34
C VAL A 45 19.53 8.31 -4.03
N ASP A 46 19.92 8.83 -2.87
CA ASP A 46 21.29 8.73 -2.40
C ASP A 46 21.60 7.27 -2.05
N SER A 47 22.57 6.68 -2.76
CA SER A 47 22.93 5.27 -2.61
C SER A 47 23.56 4.91 -1.26
N LYS A 48 24.01 5.91 -0.47
CA LYS A 48 24.59 5.68 0.87
C LYS A 48 23.58 5.84 1.98
N SER A 49 22.71 6.84 1.86
CA SER A 49 21.74 7.17 2.91
C SER A 49 20.34 6.64 2.63
N ASN A 50 20.06 6.12 1.42
CA ASN A 50 18.73 5.77 0.94
C ASN A 50 17.75 6.96 0.88
N LYS A 51 18.26 8.18 1.00
CA LYS A 51 17.45 9.40 1.01
C LYS A 51 16.90 9.67 -0.38
N VAL A 52 15.58 9.80 -0.48
CA VAL A 52 14.88 10.14 -1.73
C VAL A 52 14.49 11.61 -1.71
N TYR A 53 14.76 12.31 -2.81
CA TYR A 53 14.53 13.75 -2.89
C TYR A 53 13.34 14.09 -3.80
N GLY A 54 12.42 14.89 -3.28
CA GLY A 54 11.30 15.46 -4.05
C GLY A 54 10.19 14.48 -4.40
N SER A 55 10.23 13.24 -3.87
CA SER A 55 9.17 12.26 -4.02
C SER A 55 8.02 12.58 -3.08
N SER A 56 7.02 13.31 -3.58
CA SER A 56 5.77 13.54 -2.85
C SER A 56 4.80 12.41 -3.14
N LEU A 57 4.37 11.73 -2.09
CA LEU A 57 3.49 10.57 -2.13
C LEU A 57 2.10 10.95 -1.63
N ALA A 58 1.08 10.29 -2.18
CA ALA A 58 -0.23 10.26 -1.56
C ALA A 58 -0.15 9.43 -0.26
N SER A 59 -0.60 10.02 0.85
CA SER A 59 -0.62 9.38 2.16
C SER A 59 -1.99 9.54 2.82
N PHE A 60 -2.23 8.79 3.89
CA PHE A 60 -3.51 8.81 4.60
C PHE A 60 -3.31 8.77 6.12
N ASN A 61 -3.89 9.76 6.80
CA ASN A 61 -3.92 9.81 8.25
C ASN A 61 -5.20 9.11 8.74
N ILE A 62 -5.05 7.97 9.44
CA ILE A 62 -6.21 7.23 9.95
C ILE A 62 -6.92 7.98 11.07
N GLU A 63 -6.18 8.60 12.00
CA GLU A 63 -6.75 9.28 13.16
C GLU A 63 -7.69 10.41 12.75
N LYS A 64 -7.25 11.19 11.76
CA LYS A 64 -8.05 12.29 11.19
C LYS A 64 -8.92 11.84 10.02
N THR A 65 -8.83 10.58 9.62
CA THR A 65 -9.44 10.04 8.39
C THR A 65 -9.23 11.03 7.25
N SER A 66 -7.99 11.47 7.02
CA SER A 66 -7.68 12.56 6.10
C SER A 66 -6.58 12.20 5.12
N SER A 67 -6.78 12.55 3.86
CA SER A 67 -5.81 12.34 2.80
C SER A 67 -4.79 13.46 2.77
N GLU A 68 -3.51 13.12 2.83
CA GLU A 68 -2.41 14.09 2.85
C GLU A 68 -1.47 13.86 1.66
N LYS A 69 -0.54 14.80 1.49
CA LYS A 69 0.61 14.68 0.58
C LYS A 69 1.85 14.88 1.41
N ASN A 70 2.70 13.87 1.49
CA ASN A 70 3.92 13.91 2.28
C ASN A 70 5.11 13.62 1.38
N ILE A 71 6.23 14.26 1.68
CA ILE A 71 7.48 14.00 0.95
C ILE A 71 8.12 12.78 1.60
N ALA A 72 8.34 11.73 0.83
CA ALA A 72 9.12 10.59 1.29
C ALA A 72 10.55 11.06 1.57
N SER A 73 11.07 10.68 2.73
CA SER A 73 12.44 10.99 3.13
C SER A 73 13.41 9.93 2.65
N HIS A 74 13.00 8.66 2.60
CA HIS A 74 13.86 7.55 2.22
C HIS A 74 13.12 6.51 1.39
N TRP A 75 13.85 5.80 0.53
CA TRP A 75 13.38 4.67 -0.26
C TRP A 75 14.37 3.52 -0.10
N PHE A 76 13.88 2.31 0.16
CA PHE A 76 14.73 1.15 0.43
C PHE A 76 14.44 0.01 -0.53
N ASN A 77 15.50 -0.65 -0.97
CA ASN A 77 15.46 -1.99 -1.56
C ASN A 77 16.01 -2.96 -0.51
N LEU A 78 15.18 -3.86 -0.02
CA LEU A 78 15.46 -4.69 1.16
C LEU A 78 15.70 -6.17 0.82
N GLY A 79 15.91 -6.46 -0.47
CA GLY A 79 16.22 -7.81 -0.91
C GLY A 79 15.00 -8.74 -0.94
N GLU A 80 15.29 -10.00 -1.23
CA GLU A 80 14.28 -11.04 -1.30
C GLU A 80 13.81 -11.44 0.11
N GLN A 81 12.50 -11.42 0.32
CA GLN A 81 11.87 -11.80 1.58
C GLN A 81 10.61 -12.63 1.34
N LYS A 82 10.19 -13.39 2.36
CA LYS A 82 8.89 -14.09 2.34
C LYS A 82 7.76 -13.07 2.29
N THR A 83 6.78 -13.30 1.43
CA THR A 83 5.65 -12.41 1.20
C THR A 83 4.31 -13.10 1.41
N VAL A 84 3.30 -12.30 1.73
CA VAL A 84 1.88 -12.65 1.73
C VAL A 84 1.22 -11.82 0.63
N LYS A 85 0.54 -12.49 -0.29
CA LYS A 85 -0.27 -11.85 -1.33
C LYS A 85 -1.75 -12.00 -0.99
N LEU A 86 -2.47 -10.88 -1.04
CA LEU A 86 -3.92 -10.82 -0.95
C LEU A 86 -4.48 -10.44 -2.32
N ASP A 87 -5.34 -11.29 -2.87
CA ASP A 87 -6.17 -10.99 -4.04
C ASP A 87 -7.58 -10.61 -3.57
N LEU A 88 -8.07 -9.46 -4.02
CA LEU A 88 -9.35 -8.90 -3.60
C LEU A 88 -10.43 -9.18 -4.65
N THR A 89 -11.69 -9.21 -4.21
CA THR A 89 -12.87 -9.58 -5.04
C THR A 89 -13.08 -8.73 -6.30
N GLN A 90 -12.45 -7.56 -6.41
CA GLN A 90 -12.51 -6.67 -7.58
C GLN A 90 -11.21 -6.61 -8.39
N GLY A 91 -10.31 -7.57 -8.18
CA GLY A 91 -9.05 -7.74 -8.92
C GLY A 91 -7.93 -6.81 -8.50
N PHE A 92 -8.12 -6.04 -7.44
CA PHE A 92 -7.02 -5.38 -6.73
C PHE A 92 -6.21 -6.43 -5.96
N SER A 93 -4.91 -6.19 -5.81
CA SER A 93 -4.04 -7.08 -5.05
C SER A 93 -2.94 -6.30 -4.35
N ILE A 94 -2.49 -6.85 -3.22
CA ILE A 94 -1.30 -6.40 -2.52
C ILE A 94 -0.44 -7.58 -2.16
N GLU A 95 0.88 -7.41 -2.27
CA GLU A 95 1.85 -8.39 -1.82
C GLU A 95 2.97 -7.67 -1.05
N GLY A 96 3.31 -8.21 0.12
CA GLY A 96 4.30 -7.62 1.02
C GLY A 96 4.69 -8.57 2.13
N THR A 97 5.56 -8.14 3.03
CA THR A 97 6.01 -8.97 4.15
C THR A 97 4.82 -9.32 5.07
N PRO A 98 4.82 -10.48 5.76
CA PRO A 98 3.73 -10.89 6.66
C PRO A 98 3.33 -9.83 7.69
N GLU A 99 4.31 -9.05 8.15
CA GLU A 99 4.15 -7.99 9.16
C GLU A 99 3.70 -6.65 8.56
N HIS A 100 3.62 -6.54 7.22
CA HIS A 100 3.20 -5.32 6.54
C HIS A 100 1.73 -5.02 6.86
N PRO A 101 1.39 -3.84 7.42
CA PRO A 101 0.03 -3.47 7.75
C PRO A 101 -0.63 -2.66 6.63
N VAL A 102 -1.90 -3.00 6.37
CA VAL A 102 -2.78 -2.25 5.47
C VAL A 102 -4.03 -1.82 6.23
N VAL A 103 -4.73 -0.82 5.70
CA VAL A 103 -5.96 -0.34 6.33
C VAL A 103 -7.14 -1.26 6.01
N VAL A 104 -7.84 -1.68 7.07
CA VAL A 104 -9.06 -2.47 7.01
C VAL A 104 -10.21 -1.73 7.69
N MET A 105 -11.42 -2.03 7.25
CA MET A 105 -12.64 -1.60 7.93
C MET A 105 -13.10 -2.72 8.87
N THR A 106 -13.14 -2.42 10.17
CA THR A 106 -13.62 -3.33 11.21
C THR A 106 -15.12 -3.57 11.10
N GLU A 107 -15.60 -4.63 11.75
CA GLU A 107 -17.03 -4.93 11.86
C GLU A 107 -17.82 -3.83 12.59
N TYR A 108 -17.15 -3.00 13.39
CA TYR A 108 -17.72 -1.85 14.09
C TYR A 108 -17.60 -0.54 13.30
N GLY A 109 -17.21 -0.60 12.03
CA GLY A 109 -17.18 0.58 11.16
C GLY A 109 -16.03 1.54 11.43
N LYS A 110 -14.97 1.10 12.12
CA LYS A 110 -13.73 1.89 12.36
C LYS A 110 -12.59 1.41 11.47
N LEU A 111 -11.76 2.36 11.01
CA LEU A 111 -10.53 2.09 10.24
C LEU A 111 -9.40 1.67 11.19
N GLU A 112 -8.70 0.59 10.85
CA GLU A 112 -7.52 0.14 11.61
C GLU A 112 -6.43 -0.42 10.69
N PHE A 113 -5.19 -0.43 11.19
CA PHE A 113 -4.11 -1.15 10.53
C PHE A 113 -4.12 -2.62 10.95
N LYS A 114 -4.17 -3.52 9.97
CA LYS A 114 -4.08 -4.96 10.17
C LYS A 114 -2.97 -5.54 9.30
N LYS A 115 -2.16 -6.43 9.87
CA LYS A 115 -1.02 -7.04 9.17
C LYS A 115 -1.51 -8.01 8.11
N LEU A 116 -0.79 -8.14 6.99
CA LEU A 116 -1.13 -9.06 5.90
C LEU A 116 -1.29 -10.51 6.39
N LYS A 117 -0.48 -10.94 7.37
CA LYS A 117 -0.59 -12.28 7.97
C LYS A 117 -1.88 -12.49 8.77
N ASP A 118 -2.42 -11.44 9.38
CA ASP A 118 -3.59 -11.52 10.27
C ASP A 118 -4.90 -11.32 9.51
N ILE A 119 -4.83 -10.74 8.31
CA ILE A 119 -5.98 -10.55 7.42
C ILE A 119 -6.56 -11.90 6.99
N GLN A 120 -7.87 -12.04 7.13
CA GLN A 120 -8.66 -13.22 6.79
C GLN A 120 -9.40 -13.02 5.47
N LEU A 121 -9.94 -14.11 4.92
CA LEU A 121 -10.89 -14.03 3.82
C LEU A 121 -12.12 -13.21 4.26
N ASP A 122 -12.75 -12.52 3.31
CA ASP A 122 -13.89 -11.62 3.53
C ASP A 122 -13.64 -10.34 4.36
N ASP A 123 -12.44 -10.14 4.93
CA ASP A 123 -12.06 -8.86 5.54
C ASP A 123 -12.20 -7.72 4.52
N ASN A 124 -12.70 -6.57 4.98
CA ASN A 124 -12.89 -5.39 4.12
C ASN A 124 -11.62 -4.54 4.10
N ILE A 125 -10.86 -4.65 3.02
CA ILE A 125 -9.69 -3.82 2.76
C ILE A 125 -10.12 -2.45 2.23
N VAL A 126 -9.43 -1.40 2.67
CA VAL A 126 -9.71 -0.03 2.26
C VAL A 126 -8.84 0.36 1.08
N ILE A 127 -9.51 0.76 0.00
CA ILE A 127 -8.92 1.28 -1.22
C ILE A 127 -9.29 2.76 -1.33
N GLN A 128 -8.32 3.60 -1.65
CA GLN A 128 -8.56 5.01 -1.91
C GLN A 128 -8.62 5.29 -3.41
N TYR A 129 -9.61 6.05 -3.85
CA TYR A 129 -9.81 6.42 -5.25
C TYR A 129 -9.91 7.94 -5.45
N GLY A 130 -9.80 8.40 -6.69
CA GLY A 130 -10.02 9.80 -7.04
C GLY A 130 -9.02 10.79 -6.42
N ARG A 131 -7.78 10.35 -6.14
CA ARG A 131 -6.73 11.22 -5.59
C ARG A 131 -6.34 12.37 -6.51
N ASN A 132 -6.54 12.20 -7.82
CA ASN A 132 -6.16 13.17 -8.83
C ASN A 132 -4.70 13.64 -8.68
N LEU A 133 -3.79 12.74 -8.28
CA LEU A 133 -2.36 13.02 -8.25
C LEU A 133 -1.74 12.49 -9.54
N PHE A 134 -1.46 13.40 -10.47
CA PHE A 134 -0.87 13.10 -11.77
C PHE A 134 0.54 13.65 -11.85
N GLY A 135 1.32 13.11 -12.79
CA GLY A 135 2.61 13.71 -13.13
C GLY A 135 2.43 14.98 -13.96
N ASN A 136 3.55 15.64 -14.21
CA ASN A 136 3.63 16.91 -14.93
C ASN A 136 4.50 16.80 -16.19
N SER A 137 4.62 15.60 -16.76
CA SER A 137 5.41 15.39 -17.97
C SER A 137 4.72 15.97 -19.21
N ASP A 138 5.38 16.92 -19.87
CA ASP A 138 4.89 17.56 -21.10
C ASP A 138 5.48 16.91 -22.37
N LEU A 139 5.99 15.68 -22.27
CA LEU A 139 6.66 14.98 -23.38
C LEU A 139 5.72 14.61 -24.54
N ILE A 140 4.42 14.52 -24.28
CA ILE A 140 3.41 14.12 -25.27
C ILE A 140 2.18 15.03 -25.20
N ASP A 141 1.59 15.31 -26.36
CA ASP A 141 0.34 16.04 -26.47
C ASP A 141 -0.88 15.10 -26.52
N LYS A 142 -2.09 15.69 -26.50
CA LYS A 142 -3.35 14.93 -26.48
C LYS A 142 -3.55 14.08 -27.74
N GLU A 143 -3.15 14.58 -28.91
CA GLU A 143 -3.30 13.86 -30.18
C GLU A 143 -2.37 12.63 -30.19
N THR A 144 -1.13 12.81 -29.77
CA THR A 144 -0.11 11.75 -29.69
C THR A 144 -0.49 10.70 -28.66
N ALA A 145 -0.99 11.11 -27.49
CA ALA A 145 -1.49 10.18 -26.48
C ALA A 145 -2.67 9.33 -26.99
N TYR A 146 -3.63 9.95 -27.70
CA TYR A 146 -4.73 9.24 -28.33
C TYR A 146 -4.23 8.23 -29.37
N LEU A 147 -3.27 8.62 -30.22
CA LEU A 147 -2.63 7.71 -31.17
C LEU A 147 -1.93 6.54 -30.45
N MET A 148 -1.17 6.81 -29.39
CA MET A 148 -0.51 5.77 -28.61
C MET A 148 -1.52 4.79 -28.02
N GLY A 149 -2.67 5.28 -27.54
CA GLY A 149 -3.78 4.43 -27.09
C GLY A 149 -4.30 3.51 -28.19
N LEU A 150 -4.61 4.06 -29.37
CA LEU A 150 -5.05 3.29 -30.54
C LEU A 150 -4.05 2.22 -30.95
N LEU A 151 -2.76 2.58 -31.00
CA LEU A 151 -1.68 1.65 -31.35
C LEU A 151 -1.45 0.59 -30.27
N THR A 152 -1.74 0.91 -29.00
CA THR A 152 -1.62 -0.07 -27.92
C THR A 152 -2.74 -1.09 -27.99
N GLY A 153 -3.94 -0.72 -28.43
CA GLY A 153 -5.02 -1.68 -28.68
C GLY A 153 -4.82 -2.44 -30.00
N ASP A 154 -5.14 -1.76 -31.11
CA ASP A 154 -5.24 -2.31 -32.47
C ASP A 154 -3.95 -2.19 -33.31
N GLY A 155 -2.86 -1.69 -32.72
CA GLY A 155 -1.62 -1.45 -33.42
C GLY A 155 -0.64 -2.63 -33.45
N ASN A 156 0.27 -2.58 -34.42
CA ASN A 156 1.40 -3.49 -34.56
C ASN A 156 2.68 -2.73 -34.91
N LEU A 157 3.69 -2.78 -34.02
CA LEU A 157 5.00 -2.17 -34.23
C LEU A 157 6.03 -3.24 -34.62
N SER A 158 6.03 -3.71 -35.87
CA SER A 158 6.92 -4.79 -36.32
C SER A 158 8.44 -4.50 -36.15
N HIS A 159 9.29 -5.53 -36.25
CA HIS A 159 10.76 -5.36 -36.32
C HIS A 159 11.21 -4.51 -37.52
N SER A 160 10.52 -4.60 -38.66
CA SER A 160 10.75 -3.72 -39.80
C SER A 160 10.36 -2.27 -39.49
N SER A 161 10.76 -1.28 -40.30
CA SER A 161 10.40 0.15 -40.13
C SER A 161 8.91 0.44 -40.37
N ARG A 162 8.01 -0.50 -40.06
CA ARG A 162 6.57 -0.46 -40.33
C ARG A 162 5.79 -0.41 -39.02
N VAL A 163 4.92 0.58 -38.93
CA VAL A 163 3.88 0.72 -37.89
C VAL A 163 2.54 0.48 -38.55
N GLY A 164 1.72 -0.38 -37.97
CA GLY A 164 0.38 -0.71 -38.48
C GLY A 164 -0.72 -0.39 -37.48
N LEU A 165 -1.88 0.00 -37.98
CA LEU A 165 -3.14 0.10 -37.25
C LEU A 165 -4.21 -0.68 -38.01
N THR A 166 -4.90 -1.61 -37.35
CA THR A 166 -5.98 -2.37 -37.99
C THR A 166 -7.32 -1.88 -37.46
N SER A 167 -8.15 -1.30 -38.32
CA SER A 167 -9.47 -0.81 -37.90
C SER A 167 -10.43 -0.72 -39.09
N VAL A 168 -11.72 -0.83 -38.79
CA VAL A 168 -12.83 -0.60 -39.72
C VAL A 168 -13.55 0.72 -39.47
N ASP A 169 -13.18 1.46 -38.42
CA ASP A 169 -13.85 2.69 -38.03
C ASP A 169 -13.26 3.90 -38.77
N GLU A 170 -14.10 4.60 -39.55
CA GLU A 170 -13.66 5.71 -40.39
C GLU A 170 -13.10 6.90 -39.59
N GLU A 171 -13.60 7.17 -38.38
CA GLU A 171 -13.09 8.25 -37.53
C GLU A 171 -11.64 7.95 -37.09
N ILE A 172 -11.37 6.70 -36.66
CA ILE A 172 -10.02 6.22 -36.31
C ILE A 172 -9.08 6.32 -37.51
N ILE A 173 -9.52 5.81 -38.68
CA ILE A 173 -8.72 5.77 -39.91
C ILE A 173 -8.37 7.19 -40.36
N ASN A 174 -9.36 8.09 -40.35
CA ASN A 174 -9.17 9.48 -40.75
C ASN A 174 -8.25 10.22 -39.77
N PHE A 175 -8.40 9.99 -38.47
CA PHE A 175 -7.48 10.52 -37.46
C PHE A 175 -6.05 10.05 -37.72
N PHE A 176 -5.83 8.75 -37.90
CA PHE A 176 -4.50 8.17 -38.13
C PHE A 176 -3.83 8.76 -39.38
N LYS A 177 -4.57 8.82 -40.51
CA LYS A 177 -4.06 9.41 -41.76
C LYS A 177 -3.70 10.88 -41.59
N LYS A 178 -4.57 11.67 -40.94
CA LYS A 178 -4.33 13.11 -40.69
C LYS A 178 -3.13 13.34 -39.79
N TYR A 179 -3.01 12.57 -38.70
CA TYR A 179 -1.89 12.68 -37.77
C TYR A 179 -0.55 12.39 -38.48
N VAL A 180 -0.47 11.31 -39.25
CA VAL A 180 0.74 10.93 -39.99
C VAL A 180 1.08 12.00 -41.03
N ALA A 181 0.11 12.49 -41.79
CA ALA A 181 0.34 13.53 -42.80
C ALA A 181 0.82 14.86 -42.19
N LYS A 182 0.25 15.25 -41.04
CA LYS A 182 0.57 16.48 -40.31
C LYS A 182 1.98 16.43 -39.70
N ASN A 183 2.29 15.37 -38.94
CA ASN A 183 3.52 15.29 -38.15
C ASN A 183 4.69 14.65 -38.92
N PHE A 184 4.40 13.85 -39.94
CA PHE A 184 5.39 13.12 -40.74
C PHE A 184 5.07 13.23 -42.24
N PRO A 185 5.23 14.41 -42.87
CA PRO A 185 4.81 14.65 -44.25
C PRO A 185 5.54 13.77 -45.30
N LYS A 186 6.71 13.23 -44.94
CA LYS A 186 7.46 12.27 -45.77
C LYS A 186 6.97 10.82 -45.64
N ALA A 187 6.12 10.53 -44.66
CA ALA A 187 5.55 9.21 -44.43
C ALA A 187 4.27 9.02 -45.26
N LYS A 188 4.13 7.84 -45.86
CA LYS A 188 2.92 7.46 -46.60
C LYS A 188 2.19 6.35 -45.86
N VAL A 189 0.87 6.49 -45.76
CA VAL A 189 -0.02 5.45 -45.25
C VAL A 189 -0.44 4.57 -46.42
N SER A 190 -0.05 3.30 -46.37
CA SER A 190 -0.50 2.26 -47.31
C SER A 190 -1.63 1.46 -46.67
N GLN A 191 -2.60 1.00 -47.46
CA GLN A 191 -3.71 0.18 -46.97
C GLN A 191 -3.55 -1.25 -47.49
N ASN A 192 -3.73 -2.23 -46.61
CA ASN A 192 -3.81 -3.65 -46.95
C ASN A 192 -4.99 -4.28 -46.20
N GLY A 193 -6.11 -4.48 -46.90
CA GLY A 193 -7.37 -4.87 -46.26
C GLY A 193 -7.84 -3.82 -45.24
N GLN A 194 -8.00 -4.24 -43.99
CA GLN A 194 -8.39 -3.38 -42.85
C GLN A 194 -7.18 -2.79 -42.10
N SER A 195 -5.96 -3.08 -42.56
CA SER A 195 -4.72 -2.59 -41.93
C SER A 195 -4.14 -1.39 -42.68
N TYR A 196 -3.80 -0.35 -41.93
CA TYR A 196 -3.17 0.88 -42.40
C TYR A 196 -1.71 0.90 -41.91
N LEU A 197 -0.77 0.88 -42.85
CA LEU A 197 0.65 0.67 -42.59
C LEU A 197 1.48 1.89 -43.00
N VAL A 198 2.38 2.31 -42.11
CA VAL A 198 3.34 3.38 -42.33
C VAL A 198 4.75 2.80 -42.29
N ALA A 199 5.39 2.71 -43.45
CA ALA A 199 6.77 2.26 -43.59
C ALA A 199 7.73 3.47 -43.53
N ASN A 200 7.95 4.02 -42.33
CA ASN A 200 8.79 5.19 -42.13
C ASN A 200 9.58 5.09 -40.81
N TRP A 201 10.90 5.17 -40.90
CA TRP A 201 11.78 5.09 -39.73
C TRP A 201 11.61 6.27 -38.78
N SER A 202 11.42 7.49 -39.28
CA SER A 202 11.23 8.69 -38.44
C SER A 202 9.98 8.57 -37.56
N PHE A 203 8.88 8.11 -38.13
CA PHE A 203 7.64 7.86 -37.39
C PHE A 203 7.81 6.75 -36.35
N LYS A 204 8.43 5.63 -36.73
CA LYS A 204 8.71 4.53 -35.81
C LYS A 204 9.62 5.01 -34.66
N LYS A 205 10.75 5.64 -34.98
CA LYS A 205 11.72 6.14 -34.01
C LYS A 205 11.06 7.10 -33.01
N HIS A 206 10.21 8.00 -33.48
CA HIS A 206 9.44 8.89 -32.60
C HIS A 206 8.61 8.11 -31.59
N LEU A 207 7.85 7.09 -32.01
CA LEU A 207 7.08 6.25 -31.08
C LEU A 207 7.97 5.54 -30.05
N TYR A 208 9.17 5.07 -30.45
CA TYR A 208 10.14 4.47 -29.52
C TYR A 208 10.65 5.46 -28.48
N GLU A 209 10.98 6.69 -28.90
CA GLU A 209 11.40 7.77 -27.98
C GLU A 209 10.29 8.13 -27.00
N LEU A 210 9.02 7.96 -27.38
CA LEU A 210 7.87 8.13 -26.51
C LEU A 210 7.57 6.91 -25.62
N GLY A 211 8.40 5.87 -25.64
CA GLY A 211 8.26 4.69 -24.79
C GLY A 211 7.37 3.57 -25.35
N MET A 212 6.94 3.67 -26.61
CA MET A 212 6.32 2.52 -27.31
C MET A 212 7.40 1.56 -27.78
N SER A 213 7.27 0.28 -27.51
CA SER A 213 8.23 -0.72 -27.98
C SER A 213 7.54 -1.84 -28.76
N TYR A 214 8.33 -2.65 -29.47
CA TYR A 214 7.83 -3.90 -30.01
C TYR A 214 7.55 -4.85 -28.84
N LEU A 215 6.28 -4.98 -28.50
CA LEU A 215 5.80 -5.88 -27.46
C LEU A 215 4.82 -6.86 -28.08
N LEU A 216 4.92 -8.12 -27.66
CA LEU A 216 3.86 -9.09 -27.91
C LEU A 216 2.63 -8.68 -27.09
N SER A 217 1.43 -9.12 -27.48
CA SER A 217 0.19 -8.67 -26.85
C SER A 217 0.16 -8.86 -25.32
N PHE A 218 0.87 -9.85 -24.80
CA PHE A 218 0.97 -10.16 -23.37
C PHE A 218 2.04 -9.35 -22.62
N ASP A 219 3.01 -8.78 -23.33
CA ASP A 219 4.06 -7.93 -22.75
C ASP A 219 3.69 -6.44 -22.83
N LYS A 220 2.57 -6.09 -23.49
CA LYS A 220 2.09 -4.71 -23.61
C LYS A 220 1.98 -4.08 -22.21
N THR A 221 2.39 -2.82 -22.11
CA THR A 221 2.22 -1.99 -20.90
C THR A 221 1.74 -0.61 -21.31
N VAL A 222 1.22 0.16 -20.36
CA VAL A 222 1.04 1.59 -20.56
C VAL A 222 2.43 2.24 -20.64
N PRO A 223 2.72 3.06 -21.66
CA PRO A 223 4.01 3.74 -21.77
C PRO A 223 4.28 4.61 -20.53
N SER A 224 5.53 4.63 -20.07
CA SER A 224 5.94 5.39 -18.89
C SER A 224 5.70 6.89 -19.05
N THR A 225 5.89 7.40 -20.27
CA THR A 225 5.54 8.78 -20.66
C THR A 225 4.08 9.11 -20.36
N VAL A 226 3.15 8.19 -20.61
CA VAL A 226 1.72 8.36 -20.28
C VAL A 226 1.50 8.27 -18.77
N LEU A 227 2.08 7.28 -18.08
CA LEU A 227 1.94 7.13 -16.62
C LEU A 227 2.41 8.35 -15.84
N GLN A 228 3.37 9.10 -16.38
CA GLN A 228 3.95 10.32 -15.81
C GLN A 228 3.32 11.62 -16.34
N SER A 229 2.35 11.52 -17.24
CA SER A 229 1.73 12.70 -17.85
C SER A 229 0.60 13.26 -16.99
N PRO A 230 0.19 14.53 -17.25
CA PRO A 230 -1.00 15.14 -16.69
C PRO A 230 -2.29 14.35 -16.97
N LYS A 231 -3.33 14.68 -16.20
CA LYS A 231 -4.65 14.06 -16.28
C LYS A 231 -5.18 13.98 -17.71
N GLU A 232 -5.11 15.07 -18.45
CA GLU A 232 -5.72 15.19 -19.78
C GLU A 232 -5.06 14.26 -20.80
N ILE A 233 -3.75 14.05 -20.65
CA ILE A 233 -2.97 13.16 -21.51
C ILE A 233 -3.31 11.70 -21.21
N GLN A 234 -3.37 11.32 -19.93
CA GLN A 234 -3.79 9.97 -19.53
C GLN A 234 -5.22 9.67 -20.01
N VAL A 235 -6.13 10.64 -19.91
CA VAL A 235 -7.50 10.52 -20.44
C VAL A 235 -7.50 10.34 -21.97
N SER A 236 -6.70 11.12 -22.71
CA SER A 236 -6.57 10.95 -24.16
C SER A 236 -6.03 9.58 -24.56
N PHE A 237 -5.03 9.07 -23.83
CA PHE A 237 -4.52 7.71 -24.05
C PHE A 237 -5.59 6.65 -23.81
N LEU A 238 -6.31 6.74 -22.68
CA LEU A 238 -7.40 5.81 -22.37
C LEU A 238 -8.52 5.85 -23.43
N LYS A 239 -8.88 7.04 -23.93
CA LYS A 239 -9.86 7.16 -25.03
C LYS A 239 -9.40 6.40 -26.27
N GLY A 240 -8.15 6.58 -26.69
CA GLY A 240 -7.60 5.88 -27.85
C GLY A 240 -7.60 4.36 -27.65
N LEU A 241 -7.17 3.91 -26.47
CA LEU A 241 -7.16 2.49 -26.12
C LEU A 241 -8.58 1.88 -26.14
N PHE A 242 -9.56 2.58 -25.55
CA PHE A 242 -10.93 2.10 -25.45
C PHE A 242 -11.71 2.23 -26.75
N ASP A 243 -11.38 3.20 -27.60
CA ASP A 243 -11.93 3.30 -28.95
C ASP A 243 -11.48 2.13 -29.83
N ALA A 244 -10.27 1.62 -29.63
CA ALA A 244 -9.80 0.38 -30.26
C ALA A 244 -10.51 -0.85 -29.66
N ASP A 245 -10.22 -1.19 -28.41
CA ASP A 245 -10.51 -2.53 -27.87
C ASP A 245 -11.75 -2.63 -26.96
N ALA A 246 -12.25 -1.51 -26.44
CA ALA A 246 -13.34 -1.55 -25.46
C ALA A 246 -14.72 -1.51 -26.12
N SER A 247 -15.71 -2.07 -25.42
CA SER A 247 -17.10 -2.10 -25.86
C SER A 247 -18.06 -1.68 -24.74
N ILE A 248 -19.24 -1.25 -25.14
CA ILE A 248 -20.37 -1.02 -24.24
C ILE A 248 -21.46 -2.01 -24.63
N GLY A 249 -22.00 -2.73 -23.64
CA GLY A 249 -23.12 -3.63 -23.85
C GLY A 249 -24.33 -2.89 -24.43
N LYS A 250 -24.92 -3.41 -25.51
CA LYS A 250 -26.11 -2.78 -26.13
C LYS A 250 -27.36 -2.83 -25.24
N SER A 251 -27.45 -3.87 -24.40
CA SER A 251 -28.61 -4.11 -23.53
C SER A 251 -28.29 -3.99 -22.04
N ARG A 252 -27.00 -3.87 -21.69
CA ARG A 252 -26.51 -3.76 -20.32
C ARG A 252 -25.63 -2.53 -20.24
N ALA A 253 -25.89 -1.68 -19.24
CA ALA A 253 -25.05 -0.53 -18.92
C ALA A 253 -23.72 -0.99 -18.30
N GLU A 254 -22.88 -1.56 -19.15
CA GLU A 254 -21.63 -2.21 -18.79
C GLU A 254 -20.58 -1.88 -19.85
N PHE A 255 -19.50 -1.24 -19.41
CA PHE A 255 -18.29 -1.08 -20.20
C PHE A 255 -17.38 -2.28 -19.96
N GLU A 256 -16.79 -2.79 -21.04
CA GLU A 256 -15.87 -3.92 -21.01
C GLU A 256 -14.63 -3.63 -21.87
N TYR A 257 -13.46 -3.86 -21.28
CA TYR A 257 -12.16 -3.87 -21.95
C TYR A 257 -11.43 -5.17 -21.61
N THR A 258 -10.79 -5.81 -22.59
CA THR A 258 -10.06 -7.06 -22.40
C THR A 258 -8.64 -6.95 -22.92
N THR A 259 -7.68 -7.55 -22.21
CA THR A 259 -6.29 -7.66 -22.63
C THR A 259 -5.68 -8.97 -22.15
N VAL A 260 -4.65 -9.46 -22.83
CA VAL A 260 -3.88 -10.63 -22.39
C VAL A 260 -2.67 -10.25 -21.54
N SER A 261 -2.39 -8.95 -21.38
CA SER A 261 -1.34 -8.44 -20.49
C SER A 261 -1.89 -8.14 -19.10
N SER A 262 -1.39 -8.86 -18.09
CA SER A 262 -1.74 -8.62 -16.68
C SER A 262 -1.28 -7.23 -16.22
N LYS A 263 -0.05 -6.85 -16.60
CA LYS A 263 0.57 -5.57 -16.25
C LYS A 263 -0.21 -4.39 -16.82
N MET A 264 -0.61 -4.48 -18.08
CA MET A 264 -1.46 -3.45 -18.71
C MET A 264 -2.83 -3.35 -18.04
N ALA A 265 -3.47 -4.49 -17.74
CA ALA A 265 -4.77 -4.50 -17.09
C ALA A 265 -4.72 -3.80 -15.71
N ARG A 266 -3.70 -4.11 -14.91
CA ARG A 266 -3.45 -3.45 -13.60
C ARG A 266 -3.17 -1.95 -13.75
N GLN A 267 -2.29 -1.57 -14.68
CA GLN A 267 -1.97 -0.16 -14.92
C GLN A 267 -3.19 0.64 -15.38
N VAL A 268 -4.01 0.11 -16.30
CA VAL A 268 -5.27 0.74 -16.72
C VAL A 268 -6.25 0.86 -15.55
N GLN A 269 -6.39 -0.19 -14.73
CA GLN A 269 -7.21 -0.13 -13.52
C GLN A 269 -6.74 0.96 -12.54
N MET A 270 -5.43 1.12 -12.35
CA MET A 270 -4.86 2.16 -11.48
C MET A 270 -5.05 3.57 -12.02
N ILE A 271 -4.92 3.79 -13.33
CA ILE A 271 -5.20 5.09 -13.95
C ILE A 271 -6.68 5.45 -13.74
N LEU A 272 -7.59 4.49 -14.00
CA LEU A 272 -9.03 4.68 -13.76
C LEU A 272 -9.32 4.99 -12.28
N LEU A 273 -8.70 4.24 -11.36
CA LEU A 273 -8.85 4.46 -9.92
C LEU A 273 -8.41 5.87 -9.51
N ASN A 274 -7.25 6.34 -10.00
CA ASN A 274 -6.74 7.69 -9.72
C ASN A 274 -7.64 8.81 -10.31
N LEU A 275 -8.27 8.55 -11.46
CA LEU A 275 -9.29 9.41 -12.08
C LEU A 275 -10.63 9.41 -11.33
N GLY A 276 -10.81 8.50 -10.37
CA GLY A 276 -12.04 8.35 -9.58
C GLY A 276 -13.05 7.37 -10.19
N VAL A 277 -12.63 6.57 -11.18
CA VAL A 277 -13.45 5.55 -11.83
C VAL A 277 -13.11 4.18 -11.23
N ILE A 278 -14.03 3.62 -10.46
CA ILE A 278 -13.86 2.28 -9.89
C ILE A 278 -14.17 1.25 -10.98
N ALA A 279 -13.16 0.44 -11.31
CA ALA A 279 -13.25 -0.62 -12.30
C ALA A 279 -12.89 -1.97 -11.67
N SER A 280 -13.68 -2.99 -11.97
CA SER A 280 -13.40 -4.36 -11.54
C SER A 280 -12.49 -5.05 -12.56
N LEU A 281 -11.48 -5.76 -12.08
CA LEU A 281 -10.58 -6.57 -12.88
C LEU A 281 -10.86 -8.05 -12.57
N SER A 282 -11.05 -8.85 -13.61
CA SER A 282 -11.29 -10.30 -13.48
C SER A 282 -10.47 -11.06 -14.50
N GLN A 283 -10.07 -12.28 -14.16
CA GLN A 283 -9.41 -13.20 -15.07
C GLN A 283 -10.46 -14.15 -15.68
N LYS A 284 -10.52 -14.24 -17.01
CA LYS A 284 -11.36 -15.19 -17.75
C LYS A 284 -10.50 -16.25 -18.44
N GLY A 285 -10.97 -17.51 -18.39
CA GLY A 285 -10.43 -18.66 -19.10
C GLY A 285 -9.83 -19.73 -18.18
N LYS A 286 -10.34 -20.96 -18.26
CA LYS A 286 -9.57 -22.18 -17.95
C LYS A 286 -8.73 -22.53 -19.17
N VAL A 287 -7.62 -23.22 -18.99
CA VAL A 287 -6.77 -23.78 -20.07
C VAL A 287 -7.51 -24.93 -20.79
N GLU A 288 -8.72 -24.68 -21.30
CA GLU A 288 -9.51 -25.63 -22.08
C GLU A 288 -10.27 -24.85 -23.16
N ASN A 289 -10.28 -25.40 -24.38
CA ASN A 289 -10.73 -24.81 -25.66
C ASN A 289 -9.72 -23.89 -26.39
N GLY A 290 -8.45 -24.29 -26.45
CA GLY A 290 -7.48 -23.76 -27.44
C GLY A 290 -6.84 -22.40 -27.13
N TYR A 291 -7.33 -21.67 -26.13
CA TYR A 291 -6.61 -20.51 -25.58
C TYR A 291 -5.54 -20.98 -24.59
N LYS A 292 -4.26 -20.81 -24.94
CA LYS A 292 -3.13 -21.22 -24.09
C LYS A 292 -2.90 -20.31 -22.86
N ARG A 293 -3.63 -19.19 -22.71
CA ARG A 293 -3.28 -18.09 -21.78
C ARG A 293 -4.50 -17.42 -21.16
N PRO A 294 -4.40 -16.90 -19.92
CA PRO A 294 -5.47 -16.15 -19.27
C PRO A 294 -5.74 -14.81 -19.97
N VAL A 295 -7.01 -14.40 -20.00
CA VAL A 295 -7.45 -13.08 -20.49
C VAL A 295 -7.93 -12.25 -19.30
N TYR A 296 -7.46 -11.02 -19.21
CA TYR A 296 -7.85 -10.06 -18.17
C TYR A 296 -8.94 -9.15 -18.70
N ARG A 297 -10.02 -9.01 -17.92
CA ARG A 297 -11.22 -8.26 -18.27
C ARG A 297 -11.46 -7.16 -17.24
N ILE A 298 -11.42 -5.91 -17.69
CA ILE A 298 -11.81 -4.73 -16.93
C ILE A 298 -13.28 -4.42 -17.23
N VAL A 299 -14.08 -4.29 -16.17
CA VAL A 299 -15.52 -4.03 -16.26
C VAL A 299 -15.88 -2.83 -15.39
N ILE A 300 -16.66 -1.90 -15.97
CA ILE A 300 -17.18 -0.72 -15.28
C ILE A 300 -18.71 -0.73 -15.39
N THR A 301 -19.38 -0.67 -14.24
CA THR A 301 -20.85 -0.68 -14.13
C THR A 301 -21.33 0.33 -13.08
N GLY A 302 -22.64 0.55 -13.00
CA GLY A 302 -23.26 1.34 -11.93
C GLY A 302 -22.72 2.77 -11.85
N GLN A 303 -22.33 3.21 -10.66
CA GLN A 303 -21.77 4.54 -10.41
C GLN A 303 -20.47 4.77 -11.19
N GLY A 304 -19.59 3.76 -11.23
CA GLY A 304 -18.33 3.85 -11.96
C GLY A 304 -18.54 4.14 -13.45
N LEU A 305 -19.64 3.68 -14.06
CA LEU A 305 -19.94 3.97 -15.46
C LEU A 305 -20.36 5.44 -15.68
N LEU A 306 -21.07 6.02 -14.71
CA LEU A 306 -21.39 7.46 -14.72
C LEU A 306 -20.12 8.29 -14.57
N ASP A 307 -19.24 7.90 -13.65
CA ASP A 307 -17.96 8.59 -13.42
C ASP A 307 -17.05 8.44 -14.63
N PHE A 308 -17.01 7.26 -15.26
CA PHE A 308 -16.32 7.03 -16.52
C PHE A 308 -16.82 7.96 -17.63
N GLY A 309 -18.15 8.09 -17.79
CA GLY A 309 -18.72 8.99 -18.80
C GLY A 309 -18.43 10.48 -18.56
N LYS A 310 -18.29 10.90 -17.29
CA LYS A 310 -17.94 12.29 -16.93
C LYS A 310 -16.45 12.58 -17.06
N THR A 311 -15.59 11.59 -16.80
CA THR A 311 -14.14 11.80 -16.65
C THR A 311 -13.35 11.38 -17.90
N VAL A 312 -13.65 10.21 -18.47
CA VAL A 312 -12.93 9.63 -19.60
C VAL A 312 -13.81 9.63 -20.84
N GLY A 313 -14.89 8.83 -20.85
CA GLY A 313 -15.75 8.63 -22.01
C GLY A 313 -15.03 7.99 -23.19
N PHE A 314 -15.61 8.12 -24.38
CA PHE A 314 -15.02 7.65 -25.64
C PHE A 314 -14.59 8.84 -26.50
N GLY A 315 -13.66 8.61 -27.42
CA GLY A 315 -13.35 9.58 -28.48
C GLY A 315 -14.33 9.44 -29.64
N LEU A 316 -14.73 8.21 -29.97
CA LEU A 316 -15.63 7.91 -31.07
C LEU A 316 -17.06 8.42 -30.84
N THR A 317 -17.63 9.03 -31.88
CA THR A 317 -18.99 9.57 -31.83
C THR A 317 -20.02 8.49 -31.51
N ARG A 318 -19.95 7.35 -32.21
CA ARG A 318 -20.86 6.21 -32.02
C ARG A 318 -20.81 5.63 -30.60
N LYS A 319 -19.62 5.37 -30.06
CA LYS A 319 -19.46 4.82 -28.69
C LYS A 319 -19.87 5.84 -27.64
N SER A 320 -19.58 7.12 -27.87
CA SER A 320 -20.00 8.22 -26.99
C SER A 320 -21.52 8.37 -26.91
N LEU A 321 -22.24 8.24 -28.02
CA LEU A 321 -23.69 8.26 -28.04
C LEU A 321 -24.28 7.08 -27.27
N LEU A 322 -23.78 5.86 -27.50
CA LEU A 322 -24.19 4.67 -26.76
C LEU A 322 -23.95 4.81 -25.25
N LEU A 323 -22.81 5.40 -24.84
CA LEU A 323 -22.54 5.68 -23.44
C LEU A 323 -23.55 6.68 -22.86
N ARG A 324 -23.89 7.72 -23.63
CA ARG A 324 -24.89 8.72 -23.25
C ARG A 324 -26.26 8.09 -23.08
N GLU A 325 -26.71 7.22 -23.97
CA GLU A 325 -27.99 6.51 -23.83
C GLU A 325 -28.09 5.73 -22.51
N HIS A 326 -26.99 5.12 -22.07
CA HIS A 326 -26.95 4.35 -20.82
C HIS A 326 -26.77 5.21 -19.56
N THR A 327 -26.29 6.44 -19.69
CA THR A 327 -26.01 7.36 -18.57
C THR A 327 -27.06 8.47 -18.43
N TYR A 328 -27.78 8.81 -19.50
CA TYR A 328 -28.83 9.82 -19.53
C TYR A 328 -30.04 9.39 -18.71
N GLY A 329 -30.56 10.29 -17.87
CA GLY A 329 -31.74 10.04 -17.03
C GLY A 329 -31.53 9.09 -15.84
N ARG A 330 -30.36 8.46 -15.69
CA ARG A 330 -30.02 7.65 -14.50
C ARG A 330 -29.54 8.52 -13.35
N THR A 331 -30.47 9.17 -12.66
CA THR A 331 -30.22 9.84 -11.36
C THR A 331 -30.25 8.85 -10.19
N LYS A 332 -30.94 7.71 -10.33
CA LYS A 332 -30.98 6.63 -9.32
C LYS A 332 -30.05 5.49 -9.71
N VAL A 333 -28.88 5.48 -9.08
CA VAL A 333 -27.95 4.35 -9.13
C VAL A 333 -28.41 3.26 -8.17
N ASN A 334 -28.12 2.00 -8.47
CA ASN A 334 -28.34 0.91 -7.53
C ASN A 334 -27.43 1.12 -6.30
N THR A 335 -28.01 1.63 -5.21
CA THR A 335 -27.31 1.97 -3.96
C THR A 335 -26.81 0.75 -3.19
N ASN A 336 -27.14 -0.47 -3.63
CA ASN A 336 -26.72 -1.72 -2.97
C ASN A 336 -25.27 -2.16 -3.27
N ILE A 337 -24.49 -1.37 -4.02
CA ILE A 337 -23.13 -1.73 -4.46
C ILE A 337 -22.05 -1.00 -3.65
N ASP A 338 -22.25 0.29 -3.34
CA ASP A 338 -21.31 1.12 -2.56
C ASP A 338 -21.77 1.19 -1.10
N ILE A 339 -21.53 0.10 -0.39
CA ILE A 339 -21.91 -0.10 1.01
C ILE A 339 -20.69 0.15 1.88
N ILE A 340 -20.88 0.90 2.97
CA ILE A 340 -19.85 1.12 3.97
C ILE A 340 -20.00 0.04 5.06
N PRO A 341 -19.04 -0.87 5.22
CA PRO A 341 -19.14 -1.97 6.18
C PRO A 341 -19.14 -1.48 7.63
N GLY A 342 -19.86 -2.19 8.50
CA GLY A 342 -19.77 -2.05 9.96
C GLY A 342 -20.37 -0.79 10.59
N ILE A 343 -20.78 0.22 9.82
CA ILE A 343 -21.27 1.49 10.37
C ILE A 343 -22.77 1.51 10.74
N ALA A 344 -23.51 0.45 10.44
CA ALA A 344 -24.97 0.44 10.62
C ALA A 344 -25.37 0.67 12.09
N GLU A 345 -24.68 0.02 13.03
CA GLU A 345 -24.92 0.17 14.47
C GLU A 345 -24.56 1.59 14.94
N CYS A 346 -23.42 2.13 14.51
CA CYS A 346 -23.02 3.50 14.85
C CYS A 346 -24.03 4.55 14.36
N VAL A 347 -24.60 4.36 13.16
CA VAL A 347 -25.67 5.23 12.62
C VAL A 347 -26.94 5.12 13.47
N VAL A 348 -27.28 3.92 13.94
CA VAL A 348 -28.47 3.68 14.76
C VAL A 348 -28.31 4.26 16.17
N GLU A 349 -27.14 4.13 16.80
CA GLU A 349 -26.84 4.72 18.10
C GLU A 349 -26.81 6.24 18.04
N SER A 350 -26.12 6.82 17.05
CA SER A 350 -26.10 8.28 16.87
C SER A 350 -27.50 8.84 16.61
N TRP A 351 -28.37 8.11 15.91
CA TRP A 351 -29.77 8.50 15.70
C TRP A 351 -30.60 8.56 16.99
N LYS A 352 -30.30 7.74 18.01
CA LYS A 352 -31.05 7.77 19.29
C LYS A 352 -30.95 9.14 19.96
N VAL A 353 -29.82 9.83 19.81
CA VAL A 353 -29.61 11.19 20.35
C VAL A 353 -30.54 12.20 19.64
N ILE A 354 -30.65 12.11 18.32
CA ILE A 354 -31.52 12.97 17.50
C ILE A 354 -33.01 12.70 17.85
N SER A 355 -33.38 11.43 17.96
CA SER A 355 -34.74 11.00 18.27
C SER A 355 -35.17 11.43 19.67
N ALA A 356 -34.28 11.32 20.67
CA ALA A 356 -34.54 11.76 22.04
C ALA A 356 -34.87 13.27 22.13
N LYS A 357 -34.30 14.08 21.24
CA LYS A 357 -34.57 15.52 21.14
C LYS A 357 -35.81 15.87 20.31
N LYS A 358 -36.51 14.87 19.75
CA LYS A 358 -37.68 15.04 18.84
C LYS A 358 -37.38 15.88 17.59
N LEU A 359 -36.13 15.85 17.13
CA LEU A 359 -35.66 16.63 15.96
C LEU A 359 -35.65 15.81 14.65
N SER A 360 -36.26 14.62 14.62
CA SER A 360 -36.27 13.73 13.46
C SER A 360 -37.36 14.11 12.43
N ASN A 361 -37.09 13.87 11.14
CA ASN A 361 -38.10 13.90 10.07
C ASN A 361 -38.56 12.47 9.69
N GLU A 362 -39.78 12.34 9.16
CA GLU A 362 -40.43 11.10 8.72
C GLU A 362 -39.59 10.33 7.69
N ASP A 363 -39.01 11.03 6.71
CA ASP A 363 -38.17 10.40 5.67
C ASP A 363 -36.88 9.80 6.24
N LEU A 364 -36.22 10.52 7.16
CA LEU A 364 -35.02 10.01 7.81
C LEU A 364 -35.34 8.83 8.73
N SER A 365 -36.46 8.90 9.46
CA SER A 365 -36.93 7.79 10.30
C SER A 365 -37.13 6.51 9.47
N LYS A 366 -37.81 6.61 8.31
CA LYS A 366 -37.98 5.49 7.37
C LYS A 366 -36.63 4.96 6.86
N THR A 367 -35.66 5.83 6.64
CA THR A 367 -34.31 5.44 6.20
C THR A 367 -33.56 4.69 7.30
N ILE A 368 -33.61 5.16 8.55
CA ILE A 368 -32.97 4.49 9.69
C ILE A 368 -33.64 3.15 10.00
N ASP A 369 -34.96 3.03 9.88
CA ASP A 369 -35.65 1.74 10.00
C ASP A 369 -35.19 0.73 8.93
N LYS A 370 -34.89 1.19 7.71
CA LYS A 370 -34.28 0.32 6.69
C LYS A 370 -32.87 -0.11 7.08
N VAL A 371 -32.06 0.81 7.63
CA VAL A 371 -30.70 0.50 8.11
C VAL A 371 -30.76 -0.55 9.22
N ARG A 372 -31.65 -0.40 10.21
CA ARG A 372 -31.86 -1.38 11.29
C ARG A 372 -32.21 -2.77 10.77
N ARG A 373 -33.14 -2.85 9.80
CA ARG A 373 -33.60 -4.14 9.27
C ARG A 373 -32.56 -4.84 8.39
N ARG A 374 -31.72 -4.08 7.68
CA ARG A 374 -30.80 -4.62 6.67
C ARG A 374 -29.35 -4.70 7.13
N SER A 375 -28.99 -4.01 8.22
CA SER A 375 -27.62 -3.83 8.69
C SER A 375 -26.66 -3.38 7.57
N ARG A 376 -27.15 -2.50 6.68
CA ARG A 376 -26.43 -2.03 5.50
C ARG A 376 -26.65 -0.56 5.31
N VAL A 377 -25.56 0.19 5.16
CA VAL A 377 -25.57 1.63 4.90
C VAL A 377 -24.90 1.89 3.57
N SER A 378 -25.66 2.39 2.60
CA SER A 378 -25.08 2.87 1.34
C SER A 378 -24.41 4.23 1.53
N ARG A 379 -23.42 4.56 0.70
CA ARG A 379 -22.77 5.89 0.72
C ARG A 379 -23.79 7.03 0.60
N GLN A 380 -24.81 6.88 -0.25
CA GLN A 380 -25.90 7.86 -0.40
C GLN A 380 -26.72 8.00 0.89
N THR A 381 -27.06 6.87 1.53
CA THR A 381 -27.77 6.87 2.82
C THR A 381 -26.97 7.58 3.91
N LEU A 382 -25.66 7.32 3.99
CA LEU A 382 -24.79 7.99 4.94
C LEU A 382 -24.71 9.49 4.68
N LYS A 383 -24.64 9.90 3.40
CA LYS A 383 -24.62 11.31 3.00
C LYS A 383 -25.87 12.06 3.45
N GLU A 384 -27.05 11.50 3.17
CA GLU A 384 -28.33 12.08 3.60
C GLU A 384 -28.40 12.19 5.13
N TYR A 385 -27.89 11.19 5.86
CA TYR A 385 -27.83 11.20 7.32
C TYR A 385 -26.91 12.30 7.87
N VAL A 386 -25.70 12.43 7.33
CA VAL A 386 -24.72 13.44 7.76
C VAL A 386 -25.21 14.85 7.44
N GLU A 387 -25.73 15.08 6.23
CA GLU A 387 -26.28 16.39 5.82
C GLU A 387 -27.46 16.83 6.70
N PHE A 388 -28.30 15.89 7.13
CA PHE A 388 -29.36 16.18 8.08
C PHE A 388 -28.80 16.50 9.47
N SER A 389 -27.89 15.65 9.96
CA SER A 389 -27.33 15.78 11.31
C SER A 389 -26.57 17.09 11.50
N LEU A 390 -25.82 17.54 10.49
CA LEU A 390 -25.08 18.81 10.52
C LEU A 390 -25.99 20.06 10.51
N LYS A 391 -27.25 19.93 10.07
CA LYS A 391 -28.23 21.03 10.17
C LYS A 391 -28.80 21.18 11.57
N LEU A 392 -28.60 20.19 12.43
CA LEU A 392 -29.03 20.22 13.81
C LEU A 392 -27.91 20.85 14.64
N ASP A 393 -28.23 21.86 15.45
CA ASP A 393 -27.28 22.50 16.37
C ASP A 393 -27.06 21.65 17.63
N ILE A 394 -26.67 20.39 17.44
CA ILE A 394 -26.45 19.42 18.50
C ILE A 394 -25.21 18.58 18.21
N ASP A 395 -24.48 18.24 19.26
CA ASP A 395 -23.38 17.29 19.16
C ASP A 395 -23.94 15.86 19.03
N VAL A 396 -23.69 15.25 17.87
CA VAL A 396 -24.13 13.88 17.54
C VAL A 396 -22.89 13.00 17.40
N PRO A 397 -22.78 11.90 18.17
CA PRO A 397 -21.65 10.99 18.09
C PRO A 397 -21.38 10.50 16.66
N ASP A 398 -20.10 10.32 16.33
CA ASP A 398 -19.59 9.77 15.06
C ASP A 398 -19.94 10.54 13.77
N VAL A 399 -20.72 11.62 13.81
CA VAL A 399 -21.10 12.39 12.60
C VAL A 399 -19.88 13.00 11.91
N SER A 400 -18.92 13.53 12.67
CA SER A 400 -17.64 14.01 12.10
C SER A 400 -16.91 12.88 11.37
N TYR A 401 -16.80 11.72 12.00
CA TYR A 401 -16.14 10.56 11.40
C TYR A 401 -16.85 10.07 10.12
N PHE A 402 -18.19 10.05 10.11
CA PHE A 402 -18.97 9.71 8.92
C PHE A 402 -18.75 10.73 7.79
N GLN A 403 -18.66 12.01 8.13
CA GLN A 403 -18.32 13.06 7.17
C GLN A 403 -16.93 12.83 6.57
N ASP A 404 -15.95 12.46 7.40
CA ASP A 404 -14.59 12.17 6.95
C ASP A 404 -14.54 10.94 6.02
N LEU A 405 -15.27 9.86 6.34
CA LEU A 405 -15.41 8.69 5.45
C LEU A 405 -16.01 9.04 4.09
N LEU A 406 -16.95 9.98 4.04
CA LEU A 406 -17.57 10.46 2.81
C LEU A 406 -16.61 11.32 1.98
N ASN A 407 -15.84 12.19 2.64
CA ASN A 407 -14.97 13.17 1.98
C ASN A 407 -13.68 12.58 1.39
N ASN A 408 -13.26 11.40 1.86
CA ASN A 408 -11.93 10.86 1.54
C ASN A 408 -11.90 9.83 0.40
N ASN A 409 -13.02 9.64 -0.32
CA ASN A 409 -13.11 8.73 -1.47
C ASN A 409 -12.54 7.34 -1.15
N LEU A 410 -13.05 6.73 -0.08
CA LEU A 410 -12.67 5.39 0.35
C LEU A 410 -13.63 4.35 -0.24
N PHE A 411 -13.11 3.20 -0.58
CA PHE A 411 -13.86 2.10 -1.16
C PHE A 411 -13.45 0.79 -0.49
N PHE A 412 -14.41 -0.10 -0.24
CA PHE A 412 -14.20 -1.28 0.57
C PHE A 412 -14.29 -2.53 -0.28
N VAL A 413 -13.25 -3.35 -0.25
CA VAL A 413 -13.16 -4.56 -1.07
C VAL A 413 -12.78 -5.74 -0.19
N LYS A 414 -13.51 -6.84 -0.38
CA LYS A 414 -13.28 -8.08 0.36
C LYS A 414 -12.05 -8.82 -0.15
N VAL A 415 -11.32 -9.44 0.77
CA VAL A 415 -10.28 -10.43 0.46
C VAL A 415 -10.92 -11.68 -0.12
N ALA A 416 -10.50 -12.06 -1.33
CA ALA A 416 -10.99 -13.24 -2.03
C ALA A 416 -10.04 -14.44 -1.87
N GLU A 417 -8.74 -14.18 -1.92
CA GLU A 417 -7.71 -15.22 -1.83
C GLU A 417 -6.47 -14.68 -1.10
N LYS A 418 -5.76 -15.58 -0.43
CA LYS A 418 -4.51 -15.31 0.28
C LYS A 418 -3.49 -16.38 -0.07
N SER A 419 -2.31 -15.97 -0.50
CA SER A 419 -1.22 -16.85 -0.89
C SER A 419 0.11 -16.38 -0.29
N PHE A 420 1.10 -17.27 -0.26
CA PHE A 420 2.43 -17.01 0.28
C PHE A 420 3.47 -17.21 -0.82
N SER A 421 4.45 -16.32 -0.89
CA SER A 421 5.50 -16.33 -1.92
C SER A 421 6.83 -15.81 -1.35
N SER A 422 7.81 -15.61 -2.22
CA SER A 422 9.06 -14.91 -1.95
C SER A 422 9.29 -13.92 -3.09
N ALA A 423 9.63 -12.67 -2.75
CA ALA A 423 9.84 -11.62 -3.73
C ALA A 423 10.79 -10.56 -3.20
N ASN A 424 11.38 -9.77 -4.12
CA ASN A 424 12.17 -8.60 -3.73
C ASN A 424 11.24 -7.52 -3.17
N VAL A 425 11.52 -7.01 -1.97
CA VAL A 425 10.65 -6.07 -1.27
C VAL A 425 11.30 -4.71 -1.04
N TYR A 426 10.45 -3.70 -1.00
CA TYR A 426 10.79 -2.28 -0.96
C TYR A 426 9.95 -1.56 0.09
N ASP A 427 10.42 -0.42 0.55
CA ASP A 427 9.68 0.42 1.51
C ASP A 427 10.01 1.90 1.34
N PHE A 428 9.09 2.75 1.81
CA PHE A 428 9.27 4.20 1.89
C PHE A 428 9.25 4.69 3.33
N THR A 429 10.15 5.60 3.68
CA THR A 429 9.93 6.45 4.85
C THR A 429 9.11 7.67 4.48
N VAL A 430 7.89 7.75 4.99
CA VAL A 430 7.02 8.93 4.90
C VAL A 430 6.86 9.56 6.29
N PRO A 431 7.44 10.75 6.55
CA PRO A 431 7.22 11.50 7.79
C PRO A 431 5.77 12.01 7.91
N GLY A 432 5.29 12.15 9.15
CA GLY A 432 3.95 12.66 9.45
C GLY A 432 2.92 11.53 9.55
N THR A 433 2.32 11.14 8.43
CA THR A 433 1.24 10.13 8.41
C THR A 433 1.73 8.69 8.55
N HIS A 434 3.03 8.45 8.37
CA HIS A 434 3.64 7.11 8.38
C HIS A 434 2.96 6.11 7.41
N SER A 435 2.35 6.62 6.34
CA SER A 435 1.63 5.81 5.36
C SER A 435 1.87 6.27 3.93
N PHE A 436 1.61 5.39 2.97
CA PHE A 436 1.63 5.71 1.55
C PHE A 436 0.62 4.86 0.76
N LEU A 437 0.19 5.37 -0.39
CA LEU A 437 -0.73 4.67 -1.28
C LEU A 437 0.01 3.81 -2.31
N GLY A 438 -0.22 2.50 -2.29
CA GLY A 438 0.34 1.53 -3.23
C GLY A 438 -0.74 0.59 -3.77
N ASN A 439 -0.86 0.45 -5.10
CA ASN A 439 -1.96 -0.25 -5.77
C ASN A 439 -3.37 0.22 -5.36
N GLY A 440 -3.50 1.46 -4.86
CA GLY A 440 -4.73 2.00 -4.30
C GLY A 440 -4.98 1.64 -2.83
N LEU A 441 -4.15 0.80 -2.20
CA LEU A 441 -4.23 0.45 -0.79
C LEU A 441 -3.38 1.39 0.07
N ILE A 442 -3.85 1.64 1.29
CA ILE A 442 -3.14 2.44 2.28
C ILE A 442 -2.19 1.53 3.07
N ASN A 443 -0.89 1.71 2.86
CA ASN A 443 0.20 0.96 3.46
C ASN A 443 0.82 1.74 4.61
N HIS A 444 1.37 1.06 5.63
CA HIS A 444 2.05 1.73 6.74
C HIS A 444 3.53 1.37 6.87
N ASN A 445 4.33 2.40 7.09
CA ASN A 445 5.80 2.41 7.19
C ASN A 445 6.23 2.35 8.67
N THR A 446 7.35 1.73 9.06
CA THR A 446 7.77 1.68 10.49
C THR A 446 9.27 1.69 10.74
N LEU A 447 9.66 2.38 11.83
CA LEU A 447 10.43 1.88 12.99
C LEU A 447 10.48 2.97 14.10
N LEU A 448 10.41 2.61 15.39
CA LEU A 448 10.39 3.57 16.54
C LEU A 448 11.60 4.53 16.51
N ALA A 449 12.79 4.00 16.23
CA ALA A 449 14.01 4.81 16.08
C ALA A 449 13.91 5.77 14.87
N ARG A 450 13.19 5.38 13.83
CA ARG A 450 12.90 6.19 12.64
C ARG A 450 11.87 7.28 12.95
N ALA A 451 10.90 7.02 13.84
CA ALA A 451 9.96 8.02 14.34
C ALA A 451 10.66 9.07 15.22
N VAL A 452 11.57 8.65 16.12
CA VAL A 452 12.40 9.56 16.93
C VAL A 452 13.26 10.45 16.05
N ALA A 453 13.87 9.90 15.00
CA ALA A 453 14.65 10.70 14.05
C ALA A 453 13.80 11.71 13.27
N GLY A 454 12.56 11.33 12.91
CA GLY A 454 11.58 12.19 12.28
C GLY A 454 11.17 13.38 13.16
N GLU A 455 10.82 13.12 14.42
CA GLU A 455 10.47 14.17 15.40
C GLU A 455 11.65 15.08 15.73
N ALA A 456 12.87 14.53 15.78
CA ALA A 456 14.09 15.31 16.03
C ALA A 456 14.60 16.06 14.79
N GLY A 457 14.08 15.78 13.59
CA GLY A 457 14.52 16.42 12.35
C GLY A 457 15.97 16.12 11.94
N VAL A 458 16.51 14.98 12.36
CA VAL A 458 17.92 14.59 12.14
C VAL A 458 18.06 13.51 11.05
N GLN A 459 19.26 13.38 10.47
CA GLN A 459 19.49 12.32 9.48
C GLN A 459 19.40 10.93 10.13
N PHE A 460 18.88 9.92 9.44
CA PHE A 460 18.70 8.56 9.97
C PHE A 460 19.44 7.55 9.09
N LEU A 461 20.41 6.85 9.65
CA LEU A 461 21.19 5.82 8.98
C LEU A 461 20.85 4.48 9.62
N SER A 462 20.32 3.51 8.88
CA SER A 462 19.87 2.22 9.43
C SER A 462 20.65 1.07 8.81
N ILE A 463 21.01 0.08 9.62
CA ILE A 463 21.70 -1.13 9.18
C ILE A 463 21.31 -2.31 10.08
N ALA A 464 21.14 -3.51 9.52
CA ALA A 464 20.98 -4.71 10.33
C ALA A 464 22.35 -5.21 10.81
N GLY A 465 22.43 -5.73 12.04
CA GLY A 465 23.65 -6.25 12.64
C GLY A 465 24.25 -7.41 11.83
N SER A 466 23.41 -8.19 11.15
CA SER A 466 23.82 -9.28 10.26
C SER A 466 24.48 -8.81 8.96
N GLU A 467 24.22 -7.58 8.48
CA GLU A 467 24.86 -7.04 7.28
C GLU A 467 26.35 -6.75 7.45
N PHE A 468 26.84 -6.79 8.68
CA PHE A 468 28.27 -6.69 8.96
C PHE A 468 28.99 -8.05 8.97
N MET A 469 28.27 -9.17 8.78
CA MET A 469 28.84 -10.51 8.70
C MET A 469 29.10 -10.87 7.22
N GLU A 470 30.36 -11.09 6.85
CA GLU A 470 30.75 -11.45 5.49
C GLU A 470 31.77 -12.60 5.50
N MET A 471 31.92 -13.31 4.37
CA MET A 471 32.94 -14.38 4.28
C MET A 471 34.37 -13.82 4.14
N LEU A 472 34.50 -12.54 3.79
CA LEU A 472 35.78 -11.88 3.50
C LEU A 472 36.28 -11.08 4.70
N VAL A 473 37.46 -11.45 5.19
CA VAL A 473 38.11 -10.81 6.36
C VAL A 473 38.26 -9.30 6.15
N GLY A 474 37.79 -8.52 7.13
CA GLY A 474 37.94 -7.06 7.17
C GLY A 474 36.88 -6.25 6.42
N VAL A 475 35.95 -6.89 5.71
CA VAL A 475 34.86 -6.20 4.99
C VAL A 475 33.87 -5.58 5.98
N GLY A 476 33.42 -6.32 7.00
CA GLY A 476 32.54 -5.80 8.05
C GLY A 476 33.13 -4.58 8.77
N ALA A 477 34.41 -4.64 9.16
CA ALA A 477 35.11 -3.53 9.79
C ALA A 477 35.28 -2.30 8.87
N SER A 478 35.43 -2.48 7.56
CA SER A 478 35.42 -1.35 6.63
C SER A 478 34.06 -0.66 6.58
N ARG A 479 32.97 -1.45 6.50
CA ARG A 479 31.59 -0.92 6.47
C ARG A 479 31.27 -0.12 7.74
N VAL A 480 31.71 -0.58 8.90
CA VAL A 480 31.57 0.17 10.16
C VAL A 480 32.26 1.54 10.07
N ARG A 481 33.52 1.59 9.61
CA ARG A 481 34.24 2.87 9.43
C ARG A 481 33.51 3.81 8.48
N ASP A 482 33.00 3.26 7.38
CA ASP A 482 32.28 4.04 6.37
C ASP A 482 30.94 4.58 6.92
N LEU A 483 30.20 3.77 7.69
CA LEU A 483 28.94 4.15 8.34
C LEU A 483 29.14 5.33 9.30
N PHE A 484 30.11 5.21 10.21
CA PHE A 484 30.40 6.26 11.19
C PHE A 484 30.99 7.52 10.55
N THR A 485 31.87 7.38 9.57
CA THR A 485 32.40 8.52 8.79
C THR A 485 31.28 9.24 8.05
N THR A 486 30.33 8.51 7.49
CA THR A 486 29.16 9.08 6.81
C THR A 486 28.23 9.78 7.80
N ALA A 487 27.95 9.18 8.96
CA ALA A 487 27.15 9.81 10.02
C ALA A 487 27.77 11.11 10.54
N LYS A 488 29.09 11.14 10.75
CA LYS A 488 29.84 12.34 11.16
C LYS A 488 29.71 13.46 10.13
N LYS A 489 29.78 13.14 8.83
CA LYS A 489 29.56 14.12 7.74
C LYS A 489 28.12 14.63 7.66
N LEU A 490 27.15 13.81 8.05
CA LEU A 490 25.71 14.10 7.99
C LEU A 490 25.14 14.65 9.31
N SER A 491 25.99 14.92 10.29
CA SER A 491 25.63 15.43 11.62
C SER A 491 24.79 16.72 11.55
N PRO A 492 23.65 16.83 12.28
CA PRO A 492 23.15 15.91 13.29
C PRO A 492 22.47 14.65 12.71
N ALA A 493 22.83 13.48 13.23
CA ALA A 493 22.39 12.19 12.69
C ALA A 493 22.16 11.12 13.78
N ILE A 494 21.29 10.15 13.48
CA ILE A 494 21.06 8.93 14.25
C ILE A 494 21.54 7.75 13.41
N ILE A 495 22.42 6.92 13.96
CA ILE A 495 22.74 5.58 13.44
C ILE A 495 21.82 4.59 14.16
N PHE A 496 21.07 3.76 13.44
CA PHE A 496 20.27 2.67 13.97
C PHE A 496 20.86 1.31 13.56
N ILE A 497 21.19 0.48 14.54
CA ILE A 497 21.71 -0.88 14.33
C ILE A 497 20.68 -1.87 14.88
N ASP A 498 19.93 -2.54 14.00
CA ASP A 498 19.02 -3.61 14.42
C ASP A 498 19.80 -4.91 14.68
N GLU A 499 19.28 -5.82 15.49
CA GLU A 499 19.90 -7.12 15.82
C GLU A 499 21.39 -7.03 16.15
N ILE A 500 21.81 -6.09 17.02
CA ILE A 500 23.23 -5.90 17.33
C ILE A 500 23.88 -7.16 17.95
N ASP A 501 23.10 -8.10 18.49
CA ASP A 501 23.57 -9.38 18.98
C ASP A 501 24.10 -10.34 17.88
N ALA A 502 23.77 -10.08 16.61
CA ALA A 502 24.37 -10.79 15.47
C ALA A 502 25.90 -10.66 15.47
N ILE A 503 26.43 -9.47 15.80
CA ILE A 503 27.87 -9.19 15.84
C ILE A 503 28.42 -8.98 17.26
N GLY A 504 27.57 -8.57 18.20
CA GLY A 504 27.97 -8.16 19.54
C GLY A 504 27.91 -9.24 20.61
N ARG A 505 27.81 -10.54 20.30
CA ARG A 505 27.66 -11.60 21.31
C ARG A 505 28.96 -11.91 22.05
N ALA A 506 28.88 -12.09 23.36
CA ALA A 506 29.98 -12.51 24.22
C ALA A 506 30.46 -13.94 23.87
N ARG A 507 31.77 -14.17 24.02
CA ARG A 507 32.45 -15.44 23.70
C ARG A 507 31.87 -16.64 24.44
N GLY A 508 31.67 -17.76 23.73
CA GLY A 508 31.50 -19.09 24.31
C GLY A 508 32.79 -19.92 24.23
N ARG A 509 33.00 -20.86 25.16
CA ARG A 509 34.21 -21.72 25.26
C ARG A 509 34.35 -22.78 24.15
N ALA A 510 33.99 -22.49 22.90
CA ALA A 510 34.10 -23.44 21.79
C ALA A 510 35.10 -22.95 20.73
N ASN A 511 36.30 -23.55 20.75
CA ASN A 511 37.36 -23.37 19.75
C ASN A 511 36.92 -23.97 18.40
N MET A 512 36.55 -23.16 17.41
CA MET A 512 36.74 -23.46 15.97
C MET A 512 36.62 -22.20 15.08
N GLY A 513 37.76 -21.66 14.65
CA GLY A 513 38.08 -21.28 13.26
C GLY A 513 37.33 -20.19 12.49
N GLY A 514 36.24 -19.61 12.99
CA GLY A 514 35.43 -18.60 12.26
C GLY A 514 35.25 -17.25 12.99
N HIS A 515 36.03 -17.00 14.04
CA HIS A 515 35.80 -15.90 15.00
C HIS A 515 36.39 -14.54 14.60
N ASP A 516 37.41 -14.51 13.73
CA ASP A 516 38.24 -13.31 13.53
C ASP A 516 37.50 -12.14 12.88
N GLU A 517 36.60 -12.41 11.92
CA GLU A 517 35.93 -11.37 11.12
C GLU A 517 34.84 -10.64 11.92
N ARG A 518 34.06 -11.41 12.68
CA ARG A 518 33.08 -10.88 13.64
C ARG A 518 33.76 -10.06 14.74
N GLU A 519 34.84 -10.57 15.33
CA GLU A 519 35.56 -9.87 16.40
C GLU A 519 36.22 -8.59 15.90
N GLN A 520 36.77 -8.60 14.69
CA GLN A 520 37.33 -7.41 14.05
C GLN A 520 36.26 -6.33 13.83
N THR A 521 35.08 -6.73 13.34
CA THR A 521 33.94 -5.84 13.11
C THR A 521 33.40 -5.24 14.41
N LEU A 522 33.25 -6.07 15.44
CA LEU A 522 32.82 -5.62 16.77
C LEU A 522 33.83 -4.60 17.34
N ASN A 523 35.12 -4.93 17.33
CA ASN A 523 36.17 -4.03 17.80
C ASN A 523 36.16 -2.69 17.07
N GLN A 524 35.86 -2.70 15.77
CA GLN A 524 35.75 -1.47 15.01
C GLN A 524 34.57 -0.59 15.46
N ILE A 525 33.41 -1.17 15.78
CA ILE A 525 32.27 -0.41 16.33
C ILE A 525 32.68 0.24 17.65
N LEU A 526 33.40 -0.48 18.50
CA LEU A 526 33.87 0.03 19.79
C LEU A 526 34.83 1.22 19.61
N VAL A 527 35.77 1.12 18.67
CA VAL A 527 36.72 2.20 18.34
C VAL A 527 35.99 3.43 17.83
N GLU A 528 34.99 3.26 16.96
CA GLU A 528 34.20 4.38 16.44
C GLU A 528 33.32 5.05 17.51
N MET A 529 32.72 4.27 18.42
CA MET A 529 31.94 4.80 19.53
C MET A 529 32.81 5.55 20.57
N ASP A 530 34.02 5.08 20.83
CA ASP A 530 34.96 5.78 21.72
C ASP A 530 35.51 7.06 21.08
N GLY A 531 35.63 7.07 19.75
CA GLY A 531 36.16 8.17 18.94
C GLY A 531 35.29 9.42 18.83
N PHE A 532 34.08 9.46 19.43
CA PHE A 532 33.23 10.65 19.41
C PHE A 532 33.79 11.79 20.28
N SER A 533 33.99 12.96 19.67
CA SER A 533 34.24 14.22 20.39
C SER A 533 32.92 14.82 20.92
N GLN A 534 32.98 15.79 21.85
CA GLN A 534 31.76 16.47 22.35
C GLN A 534 31.02 17.27 21.27
N ASN A 535 31.66 17.53 20.12
CA ASN A 535 31.08 18.28 19.01
C ASN A 535 30.41 17.39 17.95
N ASP A 536 30.54 16.07 18.06
CA ASP A 536 29.91 15.14 17.12
C ASP A 536 28.43 14.92 17.53
N ASN A 537 27.51 15.64 16.89
CA ASN A 537 26.04 15.50 17.11
C ASN A 537 25.47 14.21 16.48
N VAL A 538 26.11 13.06 16.75
CA VAL A 538 25.69 11.75 16.27
C VAL A 538 25.27 10.89 17.44
N ILE A 539 24.08 10.30 17.36
CA ILE A 539 23.56 9.36 18.37
C ILE A 539 23.49 7.97 17.73
N VAL A 540 24.01 6.95 18.42
CA VAL A 540 23.89 5.55 17.98
C VAL A 540 22.76 4.89 18.75
N VAL A 541 21.74 4.39 18.07
CA VAL A 541 20.65 3.59 18.62
C VAL A 541 20.85 2.15 18.15
N ALA A 542 20.85 1.18 19.06
CA ALA A 542 20.90 -0.24 18.70
C ALA A 542 19.73 -0.99 19.29
N ALA A 543 19.20 -1.99 18.59
CA ALA A 543 18.13 -2.86 19.07
C ALA A 543 18.62 -4.30 19.22
N THR A 544 18.22 -4.97 20.30
CA THR A 544 18.48 -6.40 20.51
C THR A 544 17.40 -7.07 21.34
N ASN A 545 17.19 -8.36 21.08
CA ASN A 545 16.35 -9.22 21.91
C ASN A 545 17.14 -9.85 23.08
N ARG A 546 18.48 -9.80 23.04
CA ARG A 546 19.40 -10.56 23.92
C ARG A 546 20.49 -9.66 24.51
N GLY A 547 20.07 -8.61 25.23
CA GLY A 547 21.01 -7.69 25.87
C GLY A 547 21.96 -8.33 26.89
N ASP A 548 21.58 -9.48 27.45
CA ASP A 548 22.38 -10.31 28.36
C ASP A 548 23.58 -10.99 27.67
N MET A 549 23.43 -11.31 26.39
CA MET A 549 24.46 -12.00 25.62
C MET A 549 25.40 -11.05 24.91
N LEU A 550 25.19 -9.74 25.01
CA LEU A 550 26.08 -8.75 24.43
C LEU A 550 27.42 -8.70 25.15
N ASP A 551 28.48 -8.45 24.40
CA ASP A 551 29.82 -8.22 24.92
C ASP A 551 29.76 -7.05 25.91
N PRO A 552 30.21 -7.22 27.18
CA PRO A 552 30.26 -6.15 28.17
C PRO A 552 30.96 -4.89 27.68
N ALA A 553 31.87 -5.00 26.71
CA ALA A 553 32.54 -3.89 26.08
C ALA A 553 31.55 -2.94 25.38
N LEU A 554 30.49 -3.41 24.72
CA LEU A 554 29.51 -2.55 24.03
C LEU A 554 28.75 -1.63 24.98
N VAL A 555 28.56 -2.08 26.21
CA VAL A 555 27.61 -1.50 27.16
C VAL A 555 28.29 -0.69 28.27
N ARG A 556 29.59 -0.40 28.11
CA ARG A 556 30.38 0.44 29.02
C ARG A 556 29.98 1.92 28.91
N PRO A 557 30.11 2.70 30.00
CA PRO A 557 29.90 4.14 29.97
C PRO A 557 30.72 4.81 28.86
N GLY A 558 30.07 5.64 28.04
CA GLY A 558 30.65 6.26 26.85
C GLY A 558 30.30 5.58 25.51
N ARG A 559 29.73 4.37 25.54
CA ARG A 559 29.23 3.63 24.36
C ARG A 559 27.70 3.54 24.41
N PHE A 560 27.11 2.34 24.52
CA PHE A 560 25.67 2.17 24.82
C PHE A 560 25.40 2.37 26.31
N ASP A 561 25.62 3.61 26.77
CA ASP A 561 25.50 3.99 28.18
C ASP A 561 24.05 4.18 28.64
N ARG A 562 23.14 4.48 27.70
CA ARG A 562 21.70 4.49 27.95
C ARG A 562 21.07 3.18 27.51
N ARG A 563 20.46 2.48 28.46
CA ARG A 563 19.66 1.30 28.19
C ARG A 563 18.20 1.66 28.41
N VAL A 564 17.41 1.52 27.36
CA VAL A 564 15.95 1.58 27.45
C VAL A 564 15.50 0.13 27.38
N MET A 565 15.23 -0.44 28.56
CA MET A 565 14.64 -1.76 28.64
C MET A 565 13.16 -1.62 28.33
N VAL A 566 12.73 -2.23 27.24
CA VAL A 566 11.32 -2.45 26.99
C VAL A 566 10.96 -3.67 27.82
N ALA A 567 10.53 -3.42 29.05
CA ALA A 567 10.20 -4.47 29.98
C ALA A 567 9.02 -5.30 29.46
N LEU A 568 8.94 -6.53 29.93
CA LEU A 568 7.70 -7.27 29.83
C LEU A 568 6.60 -6.48 30.57
N PRO A 569 5.39 -6.44 30.02
CA PRO A 569 4.31 -5.64 30.57
C PRO A 569 4.05 -5.99 32.05
N ASP A 570 3.74 -4.98 32.86
CA ASP A 570 3.36 -5.11 34.27
C ASP A 570 1.96 -5.74 34.44
N LEU A 571 1.47 -5.91 35.66
CA LEU A 571 0.16 -6.54 35.87
C LEU A 571 -0.99 -5.77 35.20
N ILE A 572 -0.96 -4.44 35.27
CA ILE A 572 -2.01 -3.56 34.75
C ILE A 572 -1.91 -3.52 33.22
N GLU A 573 -0.69 -3.41 32.69
CA GLU A 573 -0.38 -3.47 31.26
C GLU A 573 -0.75 -4.83 30.68
N ARG A 574 -0.46 -5.94 31.37
CA ARG A 574 -0.89 -7.28 30.94
C ARG A 574 -2.39 -7.41 30.96
N GLU A 575 -3.08 -6.90 31.97
CA GLU A 575 -4.54 -6.89 31.98
C GLU A 575 -5.10 -6.08 30.79
N PHE A 576 -4.47 -4.94 30.48
CA PHE A 576 -4.83 -4.11 29.32
C PHE A 576 -4.57 -4.84 28.00
N ILE A 577 -3.41 -5.47 27.85
CA ILE A 577 -3.02 -6.25 26.67
C ILE A 577 -3.92 -7.49 26.52
N ILE A 578 -4.22 -8.20 27.61
CA ILE A 578 -5.19 -9.30 27.63
C ILE A 578 -6.55 -8.79 27.17
N LYS A 579 -7.03 -7.65 27.67
CA LYS A 579 -8.30 -7.06 27.22
C LYS A 579 -8.29 -6.66 25.75
N ILE A 580 -7.12 -6.27 25.18
CA ILE A 580 -6.98 -6.01 23.75
C ILE A 580 -7.13 -7.32 22.96
N HIS A 581 -6.37 -8.35 23.32
CA HIS A 581 -6.34 -9.62 22.57
C HIS A 581 -7.50 -10.57 22.89
N ALA A 582 -8.23 -10.33 23.99
CA ALA A 582 -9.45 -11.05 24.33
C ALA A 582 -10.68 -10.56 23.55
N LYS A 583 -10.59 -9.39 22.90
CA LYS A 583 -11.66 -8.92 22.02
C LYS A 583 -11.85 -9.93 20.87
N ASN A 584 -13.11 -10.23 20.57
CA ASN A 584 -13.56 -11.12 19.49
C ASN A 584 -13.23 -12.61 19.67
N LYS A 585 -12.99 -13.07 20.90
CA LYS A 585 -12.98 -14.51 21.24
C LYS A 585 -14.11 -14.82 22.23
N PRO A 586 -14.78 -15.97 22.09
CA PRO A 586 -15.91 -16.29 22.94
C PRO A 586 -15.41 -16.73 24.31
N PHE A 587 -15.54 -15.88 25.32
CA PHE A 587 -15.17 -16.17 26.71
C PHE A 587 -16.43 -16.23 27.58
N VAL A 588 -16.40 -17.04 28.64
CA VAL A 588 -17.47 -17.04 29.66
C VAL A 588 -17.65 -15.63 30.25
N LYS A 589 -18.91 -15.22 30.50
CA LYS A 589 -19.27 -13.83 30.84
C LYS A 589 -18.65 -13.28 32.14
N ASP A 590 -18.16 -14.15 33.03
CA ASP A 590 -17.62 -13.77 34.34
C ASP A 590 -16.12 -14.09 34.50
N LEU A 591 -15.35 -13.95 33.43
CA LEU A 591 -13.90 -14.19 33.45
C LEU A 591 -13.15 -13.05 34.14
N ASN A 592 -12.41 -13.39 35.21
CA ASN A 592 -11.63 -12.42 35.95
C ASN A 592 -10.27 -12.19 35.29
N TRP A 593 -10.20 -11.18 34.41
CA TRP A 593 -8.98 -10.81 33.69
C TRP A 593 -7.82 -10.39 34.59
N ALA A 594 -8.11 -9.83 35.77
CA ALA A 594 -7.07 -9.52 36.74
C ALA A 594 -6.44 -10.81 37.30
N THR A 595 -7.21 -11.88 37.47
CA THR A 595 -6.69 -13.20 37.85
C THR A 595 -5.87 -13.84 36.72
N VAL A 596 -6.32 -13.73 35.47
CA VAL A 596 -5.56 -14.21 34.30
C VAL A 596 -4.24 -13.43 34.16
N ALA A 597 -4.26 -12.10 34.28
CA ALA A 597 -3.08 -11.25 34.22
C ALA A 597 -2.07 -11.53 35.36
N LYS A 598 -2.58 -11.96 36.52
CA LYS A 598 -1.76 -12.43 37.66
C LYS A 598 -1.10 -13.78 37.39
N ARG A 599 -1.63 -14.59 36.47
CA ARG A 599 -1.05 -15.90 36.10
C ARG A 599 -0.15 -15.83 34.87
N THR A 600 -0.24 -14.79 34.04
CA THR A 600 0.64 -14.55 32.89
C THR A 600 1.94 -13.82 33.25
N VAL A 601 2.47 -14.08 34.45
CA VAL A 601 3.71 -13.44 34.89
C VAL A 601 4.84 -13.81 33.94
N GLY A 602 5.52 -12.80 33.40
CA GLY A 602 6.61 -12.99 32.46
C GLY A 602 6.17 -13.21 31.02
N PHE A 603 4.90 -13.00 30.67
CA PHE A 603 4.46 -13.05 29.27
C PHE A 603 4.71 -11.71 28.58
N SER A 604 5.22 -11.75 27.36
CA SER A 604 5.25 -10.59 26.46
C SER A 604 3.86 -10.34 25.86
N GLY A 605 3.67 -9.19 25.21
CA GLY A 605 2.41 -8.95 24.49
C GLY A 605 2.10 -10.03 23.45
N ALA A 606 3.13 -10.53 22.76
CA ALA A 606 3.01 -11.63 21.81
C ALA A 606 2.67 -12.98 22.49
N ASP A 607 3.22 -13.26 23.67
CA ASP A 607 2.92 -14.49 24.42
C ASP A 607 1.47 -14.50 24.93
N ILE A 608 0.98 -13.33 25.38
CA ILE A 608 -0.42 -13.16 25.82
C ILE A 608 -1.38 -13.41 24.66
N GLU A 609 -1.06 -12.86 23.48
CA GLU A 609 -1.83 -13.11 22.27
C GLU A 609 -1.84 -14.60 21.90
N ASN A 610 -0.66 -15.23 21.92
CA ASN A 610 -0.53 -16.64 21.59
C ASN A 610 -1.29 -17.54 22.58
N MET A 611 -1.26 -17.22 23.88
CA MET A 611 -1.99 -17.94 24.92
C MET A 611 -3.50 -17.92 24.67
N LEU A 612 -4.06 -16.73 24.40
CA LEU A 612 -5.50 -16.61 24.15
C LEU A 612 -5.91 -17.29 22.83
N ASN A 613 -5.01 -17.35 21.84
CA ASN A 613 -5.23 -18.11 20.60
C ASN A 613 -5.21 -19.63 20.85
N GLU A 614 -4.24 -20.15 21.59
CA GLU A 614 -4.17 -21.58 21.93
C GLU A 614 -5.37 -22.03 22.77
N ALA A 615 -5.85 -21.19 23.69
CA ALA A 615 -7.07 -21.45 24.45
C ALA A 615 -8.29 -21.59 23.53
N ALA A 616 -8.42 -20.68 22.55
CA ALA A 616 -9.48 -20.73 21.56
C ALA A 616 -9.40 -21.98 20.67
N ILE A 617 -8.20 -22.39 20.26
CA ILE A 617 -7.97 -23.59 19.44
C ILE A 617 -8.33 -24.86 20.23
N SER A 618 -7.99 -24.93 21.52
CA SER A 618 -8.32 -26.09 22.37
C SER A 618 -9.83 -26.28 22.51
N VAL A 619 -10.53 -25.19 22.80
CA VAL A 619 -12.01 -25.14 22.91
C VAL A 619 -12.68 -25.52 21.59
N ALA A 620 -12.15 -25.03 20.46
CA ALA A 620 -12.63 -25.40 19.13
C ALA A 620 -12.42 -26.89 18.81
N ARG A 621 -11.31 -27.51 19.24
CA ARG A 621 -11.04 -28.94 19.07
C ARG A 621 -12.03 -29.82 19.84
N GLU A 622 -12.44 -29.37 21.02
CA GLU A 622 -13.43 -30.03 21.86
C GLU A 622 -14.88 -29.70 21.46
N LYS A 623 -15.06 -28.89 20.39
CA LYS A 623 -16.37 -28.42 19.91
C LYS A 623 -17.19 -27.68 20.97
N ARG A 624 -16.50 -27.02 21.92
CA ARG A 624 -17.12 -26.11 22.88
C ARG A 624 -17.19 -24.71 22.27
N GLU A 625 -18.18 -23.92 22.69
CA GLU A 625 -18.45 -22.60 22.11
C GLU A 625 -17.82 -21.44 22.90
N GLU A 626 -17.50 -21.65 24.18
CA GLU A 626 -16.94 -20.63 25.07
C GLU A 626 -15.65 -21.11 25.72
N ILE A 627 -14.69 -20.19 25.80
CA ILE A 627 -13.38 -20.36 26.44
C ILE A 627 -13.55 -20.04 27.92
N THR A 628 -13.22 -21.02 28.75
CA THR A 628 -13.26 -20.90 30.20
C THR A 628 -11.91 -20.41 30.74
N GLN A 629 -11.87 -20.03 32.01
CA GLN A 629 -10.60 -19.68 32.65
C GLN A 629 -9.63 -20.87 32.68
N GLU A 630 -10.12 -22.10 32.81
CA GLU A 630 -9.29 -23.32 32.80
C GLU A 630 -8.60 -23.52 31.45
N ASP A 631 -9.27 -23.21 30.35
CA ASP A 631 -8.70 -23.28 28.99
C ASP A 631 -7.56 -22.27 28.78
N ILE A 632 -7.72 -21.07 29.34
CA ILE A 632 -6.68 -20.04 29.30
C ILE A 632 -5.49 -20.46 30.16
N GLU A 633 -5.75 -21.06 31.31
CA GLU A 633 -4.71 -21.58 32.20
C GLU A 633 -3.94 -22.75 31.55
N GLU A 634 -4.63 -23.67 30.88
CA GLU A 634 -3.99 -24.76 30.14
C GLU A 634 -3.20 -24.25 28.93
N ALA A 635 -3.73 -23.26 28.21
CA ALA A 635 -3.02 -22.63 27.10
C ALA A 635 -1.79 -21.84 27.57
N ALA A 636 -1.85 -21.22 28.75
CA ALA A 636 -0.71 -20.55 29.35
C ALA A 636 0.44 -21.53 29.59
N LEU A 637 0.13 -22.76 30.04
CA LEU A 637 1.11 -23.85 30.22
C LEU A 637 1.67 -24.41 28.90
N LYS A 638 1.00 -24.19 27.76
CA LYS A 638 1.47 -24.63 26.44
C LYS A 638 2.37 -23.60 25.76
N VAL A 639 2.11 -22.31 25.99
CA VAL A 639 2.90 -21.21 25.43
C VAL A 639 4.22 -21.03 26.16
N LYS A 640 4.31 -21.42 27.44
CA LYS A 640 5.53 -21.33 28.24
C LYS A 640 5.79 -22.51 29.16
#